data_AF-A0A6G0ILC5-F1
#
_entry.id   AF-A0A6G0ILC5-F1
#
_cell.length_a   1.000
_cell.length_b   1.000
_cell.length_c   1.000
_cell.angle_alpha   90.00
_cell.angle_beta   90.00
_cell.angle_gamma   90.00
#
_symmetry.space_group_name_H-M   'P 1'
#
loop_
_entity.id
_entity.type
_entity.pdbx_description
1 polymer ?
#
loop_
_entity_poly.entity_id
_entity_poly.type
_entity_poly.pdbx_seq_one_letter_code
_entity_poly.pdbx_strand_id
1 'polypeptide(L)'
;MRDGGRGTHLCNGLEENNELLKEIEPVLRLIKNSKKEINGEGQRNVGRRDAEIQVAWDLGVGNGTSPQLASDNNRMLENMPVVLNNAGIDMPATQGRTSPTKTLQNGSPSKCPRFLKVRNWETGTIYNDTLHHSSSKNALCTENVCIGSVMIPNVRKPDDVRSKEELLPLATDFIDQYYTSIKRYGSKAHVDRLEEVTKEIEASGTYQLKDNELIYGAKHAWRNAARCVGRIQWSKLQVFDARDCTTAHGMYNYICNHIKYATNKGNLRSAITIFPQRTDGKHDFRVWNTQLIRYAGYKQPDRKIMGDPANVEFTEICMQLGWKAPKGRFDVLPLLLQASGNDPELFEIPEDLILEVPITHPKYEWFKDLDLKWYGLPAVSNMLMEIGGLEFPGCPFSGWYMGTEIGVRDFCDSSRYNLLEEVANKMGLDTRKTSSLWKDKALVEINIAVLYSFQSCKVTIVDHHSATESFMKHMENEYRVRGGCPGDWVWIVPPMSGSITPVFQQEMLNYRLTPSFEYQPDPWNTHVWKGVNGTPTKKRAIGFKKLAKAVKFSAKLMGQAMAKRVKATILFATETGKSHDYAKTLCEIFKHAFDAKVMSMDDYDVVDLEHETLVLVVTSTFGNGDPPENGEKFGAALMEMCHPTSNTENRKSYKVRFNSVSSYSDTRKSSSDEPETKINFESTGPLANVRFSAFGLGSRAYPHFCAFAHAVDTLFEELGGERILRMGEGDELCGQEESFRTWAKKVFKAACDVFCVGDDVNIEKANDSLISNDRSWKKSKFRLTYTAEAPALTEALHSVHKKKVYGAKMLESQNLQTNKSNRSTIFVRLDTNNHDRLSYQPGDHLGIFPGNHEDLVTALIEKLEDAPPVNQIVKVEFLEERNTALGVISNWTNETRIPPCTIYQAFQYFLDITTPPSPVLLQQFAALATNDKQKKKLELLSKGLQEYEEWKWYNNPTMVEVLEEFPSIQMPSTLLLTRLPLLQPRYYSISSSPDLYPGEIHLTVAVVSYRARDGAGPIHHGVCSSWLNRIEKGEMVPCFVRGAPSFQLPKDNQAPCILVGPGTGIAPFRSFWQQRLYDREHKGIESGPMILVFGCRQSEVDHIYKEETIQAKNNEVFKELYTAYSREPGKPKKYVQDALREQLSETVYQCLREEGGHIYVCGDVTMAGDVLKTVQHIIKQQGKMSLEDAGFFISKLRDENRYHEDIFGVTLRTYEVTNRLRSESIAYIEESKKDSDEVFCS
;
A
#
# COMPACT_ATOMS: atom_id res chain seq x y z
N MET A 1 75.31 11.32 11.06
CA MET A 1 76.04 11.84 9.88
C MET A 1 76.26 10.70 8.90
N ARG A 2 76.58 11.04 7.64
CA ARG A 2 77.24 10.27 6.54
C ARG A 2 77.52 8.76 6.70
N ASP A 3 77.34 8.05 5.59
CA ASP A 3 78.26 7.11 4.90
C ASP A 3 79.21 6.23 5.77
N GLY A 4 79.32 4.90 5.63
CA GLY A 4 78.75 3.96 4.65
C GLY A 4 79.84 3.10 3.97
N GLY A 5 79.73 1.75 4.03
CA GLY A 5 80.56 0.87 3.18
C GLY A 5 80.96 -0.52 3.70
N ARG A 6 80.27 -1.56 3.19
CA ARG A 6 80.74 -2.92 2.79
C ARG A 6 81.41 -3.90 3.80
N GLY A 7 81.02 -5.19 3.73
CA GLY A 7 81.76 -6.34 4.30
C GLY A 7 80.87 -7.49 4.83
N THR A 8 80.09 -8.22 4.02
CA THR A 8 80.41 -9.53 3.35
C THR A 8 80.31 -10.82 4.20
N HIS A 9 79.32 -11.67 3.87
CA HIS A 9 79.16 -13.13 4.16
C HIS A 9 79.03 -13.57 5.64
N LEU A 10 78.14 -14.49 6.05
CA LEU A 10 77.71 -15.77 5.43
C LEU A 10 76.25 -16.20 5.72
N CYS A 11 75.68 -16.97 4.77
CA CYS A 11 74.71 -18.08 4.88
C CYS A 11 73.30 -17.98 5.54
N ASN A 12 72.32 -18.37 4.70
CA ASN A 12 71.09 -19.15 4.96
C ASN A 12 69.87 -18.46 5.61
N GLY A 13 68.77 -18.31 4.85
CA GLY A 13 67.51 -17.78 5.41
C GLY A 13 66.29 -17.59 4.48
N LEU A 14 66.04 -18.47 3.50
CA LEU A 14 64.86 -18.48 2.59
C LEU A 14 64.74 -17.32 1.57
N GLU A 15 64.02 -17.57 0.48
CA GLU A 15 63.96 -16.71 -0.71
C GLU A 15 62.64 -15.90 -0.83
N GLU A 16 62.71 -14.78 -1.55
CA GLU A 16 61.59 -13.89 -1.87
C GLU A 16 61.16 -13.98 -3.35
N ASN A 17 60.07 -13.26 -3.65
CA ASN A 17 59.84 -12.43 -4.86
C ASN A 17 58.90 -12.91 -5.99
N ASN A 18 57.65 -12.43 -5.87
CA ASN A 18 57.12 -11.31 -6.69
C ASN A 18 56.89 -11.57 -8.20
N GLU A 19 55.64 -11.88 -8.56
CA GLU A 19 55.24 -12.11 -9.97
C GLU A 19 54.93 -10.84 -10.78
N LEU A 20 54.87 -9.66 -10.16
CA LEU A 20 54.33 -8.41 -10.75
C LEU A 20 55.22 -7.76 -11.84
N LEU A 21 56.25 -8.47 -12.30
CA LEU A 21 57.09 -8.11 -13.44
C LEU A 21 57.01 -9.11 -14.62
N LYS A 22 56.21 -10.19 -14.52
CA LYS A 22 56.06 -11.17 -15.60
C LYS A 22 55.14 -10.72 -16.75
N GLU A 23 54.26 -9.75 -16.53
CA GLU A 23 53.18 -9.41 -17.48
C GLU A 23 53.62 -8.60 -18.71
N ILE A 24 54.81 -7.97 -18.71
CA ILE A 24 55.14 -6.92 -19.70
C ILE A 24 56.11 -7.42 -20.81
N GLU A 25 56.96 -8.41 -20.55
CA GLU A 25 57.99 -8.81 -21.54
C GLU A 25 57.50 -9.58 -22.80
N PRO A 26 56.40 -10.37 -22.78
CA PRO A 26 55.92 -11.05 -24.00
C PRO A 26 55.57 -10.08 -25.14
N VAL A 27 55.09 -8.87 -24.80
CA VAL A 27 54.65 -7.84 -25.75
C VAL A 27 55.77 -7.34 -26.67
N LEU A 28 57.04 -7.45 -26.25
CA LEU A 28 58.18 -6.90 -26.98
C LEU A 28 58.91 -7.90 -27.89
N ARG A 29 58.57 -9.20 -27.86
CA ARG A 29 59.33 -10.24 -28.60
C ARG A 29 58.64 -10.82 -29.84
N LEU A 30 57.33 -10.62 -30.03
CA LEU A 30 56.57 -11.11 -31.22
C LEU A 30 56.38 -10.09 -32.36
N ILE A 31 57.03 -8.91 -32.28
CA ILE A 31 57.05 -7.88 -33.35
C ILE A 31 58.34 -8.01 -34.22
N LYS A 32 59.07 -9.13 -34.13
CA LYS A 32 60.21 -9.43 -35.01
C LYS A 32 60.04 -10.77 -35.72
N ASN A 33 60.09 -10.70 -37.05
CA ASN A 33 59.83 -11.75 -38.05
C ASN A 33 58.32 -12.06 -38.20
N SER A 34 57.69 -11.96 -39.38
CA SER A 34 58.22 -11.85 -40.76
C SER A 34 57.54 -10.73 -41.59
N LYS A 35 58.09 -10.44 -42.79
CA LYS A 35 57.59 -9.45 -43.77
C LYS A 35 57.13 -10.13 -45.06
N LYS A 36 56.09 -9.56 -45.72
CA LYS A 36 56.06 -9.08 -47.13
C LYS A 36 54.66 -8.47 -47.43
N GLU A 37 54.57 -7.21 -47.91
CA GLU A 37 54.49 -6.77 -49.33
C GLU A 37 53.13 -7.16 -49.99
N ILE A 38 52.32 -6.30 -50.64
CA ILE A 38 52.55 -5.06 -51.44
C ILE A 38 51.36 -4.04 -51.31
N ASN A 39 51.65 -2.73 -51.49
CA ASN A 39 50.87 -1.52 -51.88
C ASN A 39 49.30 -1.50 -51.93
N GLY A 40 48.62 -0.34 -51.74
CA GLY A 40 49.12 1.03 -51.55
C GLY A 40 48.05 2.15 -51.42
N GLU A 41 48.53 3.39 -51.56
CA GLU A 41 47.96 4.77 -51.49
C GLU A 41 46.43 5.01 -51.68
N GLY A 42 45.81 6.06 -51.08
CA GLY A 42 46.29 7.08 -50.12
C GLY A 42 45.48 8.40 -50.11
N GLN A 43 45.77 9.32 -49.16
CA GLN A 43 45.39 10.77 -49.11
C GLN A 43 43.86 11.12 -48.97
N ARG A 44 43.40 12.26 -48.39
CA ARG A 44 44.03 13.41 -47.68
C ARG A 44 43.00 14.21 -46.83
N ASN A 45 43.49 14.84 -45.74
CA ASN A 45 43.18 16.19 -45.19
C ASN A 45 41.75 16.79 -45.03
N VAL A 46 41.49 17.33 -43.82
CA VAL A 46 40.98 18.70 -43.47
C VAL A 46 39.62 19.18 -44.04
N GLY A 47 38.71 19.83 -43.29
CA GLY A 47 38.62 20.15 -41.85
C GLY A 47 38.13 21.58 -41.51
N ARG A 48 37.66 21.76 -40.26
CA ARG A 48 37.49 23.04 -39.50
C ARG A 48 36.37 24.05 -39.87
N ARG A 49 35.62 24.43 -38.82
CA ARG A 49 34.99 25.75 -38.54
C ARG A 49 33.75 26.11 -39.39
N ASP A 50 32.78 26.92 -38.99
CA ASP A 50 32.34 27.73 -37.81
C ASP A 50 31.68 28.95 -38.49
N ALA A 51 30.43 29.29 -38.16
CA ALA A 51 29.86 30.62 -38.44
C ALA A 51 28.60 30.84 -37.60
N GLU A 52 28.68 31.72 -36.60
CA GLU A 52 27.51 32.33 -35.97
C GLU A 52 27.05 33.52 -36.82
N ILE A 53 25.73 33.74 -36.95
CA ILE A 53 25.16 35.08 -37.19
C ILE A 53 23.89 35.23 -36.35
N GLN A 54 23.87 36.25 -35.48
CA GLN A 54 22.67 36.77 -34.84
C GLN A 54 22.02 37.85 -35.72
N VAL A 55 20.69 37.98 -35.68
CA VAL A 55 19.98 39.24 -35.98
C VAL A 55 18.86 39.43 -34.95
N ALA A 56 18.63 40.68 -34.53
CA ALA A 56 17.71 41.07 -33.47
C ALA A 56 16.40 41.65 -34.06
N TRP A 57 15.22 41.31 -33.51
CA TRP A 57 14.38 42.12 -32.59
C TRP A 57 13.30 42.99 -33.27
N ASP A 58 12.35 43.46 -32.44
CA ASP A 58 11.35 44.52 -32.68
C ASP A 58 10.21 44.28 -33.70
N LEU A 59 8.98 44.80 -33.51
CA LEU A 59 8.22 45.20 -32.30
C LEU A 59 6.73 45.36 -32.69
N GLY A 60 5.79 45.30 -31.73
CA GLY A 60 4.37 45.56 -32.02
C GLY A 60 3.49 45.62 -30.76
N VAL A 61 2.87 46.77 -30.50
CA VAL A 61 2.12 47.07 -29.25
C VAL A 61 0.70 47.57 -29.55
N GLY A 62 -0.28 47.15 -28.74
CA GLY A 62 -1.64 47.69 -28.66
C GLY A 62 -2.25 47.38 -27.28
N ASN A 63 -3.01 48.31 -26.67
CA ASN A 63 -3.30 48.26 -25.22
C ASN A 63 -4.62 48.96 -24.80
N GLY A 64 -5.22 48.51 -23.69
CA GLY A 64 -6.37 49.12 -22.97
C GLY A 64 -7.79 48.76 -23.48
N THR A 65 -8.90 48.88 -22.71
CA THR A 65 -9.09 49.08 -21.25
C THR A 65 -10.56 48.78 -20.83
N SER A 66 -10.85 48.45 -19.56
CA SER A 66 -12.19 48.17 -18.96
C SER A 66 -12.96 49.48 -18.55
N PRO A 67 -14.22 49.54 -17.98
CA PRO A 67 -14.80 48.69 -16.89
C PRO A 67 -16.37 48.47 -16.74
N GLN A 68 -16.74 47.50 -15.86
CA GLN A 68 -17.87 47.35 -14.88
C GLN A 68 -19.36 47.80 -15.08
N LEU A 69 -20.31 46.93 -14.66
CA LEU A 69 -21.38 47.07 -13.60
C LEU A 69 -22.43 45.91 -13.70
N ALA A 70 -22.70 45.08 -12.65
CA ALA A 70 -23.76 45.13 -11.58
C ALA A 70 -25.20 44.67 -12.02
N SER A 71 -26.06 43.98 -11.24
CA SER A 71 -26.01 43.28 -9.92
C SER A 71 -27.27 42.38 -9.67
N ASP A 72 -27.36 41.68 -8.51
CA ASP A 72 -28.61 41.25 -7.78
C ASP A 72 -29.55 40.12 -8.33
N ASN A 73 -30.36 39.35 -7.55
CA ASN A 73 -30.23 38.81 -6.16
C ASN A 73 -31.31 37.71 -5.81
N ASN A 74 -30.93 36.71 -4.97
CA ASN A 74 -31.70 35.91 -3.95
C ASN A 74 -33.04 35.10 -4.12
N ARG A 75 -33.09 33.96 -3.37
CA ARG A 75 -34.19 33.31 -2.58
C ARG A 75 -35.37 32.46 -3.16
N MET A 76 -35.24 31.13 -2.95
CA MET A 76 -36.02 30.22 -2.03
C MET A 76 -37.49 29.73 -2.22
N LEU A 77 -37.66 28.46 -1.79
CA LEU A 77 -38.82 27.73 -1.20
C LEU A 77 -39.90 26.99 -2.06
N GLU A 78 -39.88 25.65 -1.90
CA GLU A 78 -40.97 24.73 -1.46
C GLU A 78 -42.18 24.25 -2.30
N ASN A 79 -42.55 22.99 -1.98
CA ASN A 79 -43.85 22.27 -2.02
C ASN A 79 -44.42 21.58 -3.29
N MET A 80 -44.90 20.34 -3.04
CA MET A 80 -45.74 19.47 -3.87
C MET A 80 -47.24 19.81 -3.71
N PRO A 81 -48.13 19.31 -4.60
CA PRO A 81 -49.10 18.29 -4.12
C PRO A 81 -49.41 17.14 -5.10
N VAL A 82 -50.21 16.17 -4.63
CA VAL A 82 -50.61 14.89 -5.28
C VAL A 82 -52.04 15.03 -5.92
N VAL A 83 -52.65 14.09 -6.66
CA VAL A 83 -53.68 13.10 -6.18
C VAL A 83 -54.57 12.55 -7.35
N LEU A 84 -54.65 11.19 -7.50
CA LEU A 84 -55.72 10.29 -8.07
C LEU A 84 -56.34 10.46 -9.52
N ASN A 85 -57.18 9.53 -10.08
CA ASN A 85 -57.11 8.04 -10.28
C ASN A 85 -58.33 7.43 -11.10
N ASN A 86 -58.28 6.12 -11.39
CA ASN A 86 -59.38 5.14 -11.71
C ASN A 86 -60.07 5.13 -13.11
N ALA A 87 -60.66 4.04 -13.64
CA ALA A 87 -60.93 2.63 -13.21
C ALA A 87 -60.66 1.62 -14.39
N GLY A 88 -60.95 0.29 -14.45
CA GLY A 88 -61.70 -0.74 -13.67
C GLY A 88 -61.11 -2.17 -14.00
N ILE A 89 -61.76 -3.33 -14.24
CA ILE A 89 -63.07 -4.04 -14.05
C ILE A 89 -62.96 -5.36 -14.92
N ASP A 90 -63.42 -6.60 -14.66
CA ASP A 90 -64.32 -7.28 -13.67
C ASP A 90 -63.88 -8.77 -13.37
N MET A 91 -64.79 -9.68 -12.96
CA MET A 91 -64.63 -11.11 -12.52
C MET A 91 -65.63 -12.06 -13.29
N PRO A 92 -66.12 -13.28 -12.88
CA PRO A 92 -65.86 -14.29 -11.79
C PRO A 92 -65.78 -15.77 -12.33
N ALA A 93 -66.07 -16.97 -11.73
CA ALA A 93 -66.33 -17.51 -10.36
C ALA A 93 -66.21 -19.10 -10.26
N THR A 94 -66.10 -19.62 -9.01
CA THR A 94 -66.59 -20.91 -8.40
C THR A 94 -66.26 -22.37 -8.87
N GLN A 95 -65.42 -23.05 -8.05
CA GLN A 95 -65.52 -24.37 -7.36
C GLN A 95 -65.85 -25.75 -8.06
N GLY A 96 -65.01 -26.77 -7.79
CA GLY A 96 -65.24 -28.22 -7.99
C GLY A 96 -64.09 -29.11 -7.44
N ARG A 97 -64.33 -30.36 -6.97
CA ARG A 97 -63.39 -31.18 -6.15
C ARG A 97 -62.48 -32.21 -6.89
N THR A 98 -61.38 -32.54 -6.21
CA THR A 98 -60.59 -33.83 -6.18
C THR A 98 -59.51 -34.17 -7.24
N SER A 99 -58.53 -34.99 -6.81
CA SER A 99 -57.15 -35.13 -7.34
C SER A 99 -56.82 -36.54 -7.90
N PRO A 100 -55.61 -36.76 -8.48
CA PRO A 100 -54.43 -37.25 -7.70
C PRO A 100 -53.16 -36.39 -7.92
N THR A 101 -52.43 -35.93 -6.89
CA THR A 101 -51.25 -36.59 -6.21
C THR A 101 -50.17 -37.11 -7.16
N LYS A 102 -48.85 -36.89 -6.96
CA LYS A 102 -48.03 -36.46 -5.79
C LYS A 102 -46.63 -36.02 -6.33
N THR A 103 -45.73 -35.25 -5.70
CA THR A 103 -45.64 -34.59 -4.37
C THR A 103 -44.85 -33.26 -4.53
N LEU A 104 -44.85 -32.36 -3.54
CA LEU A 104 -44.33 -30.98 -3.65
C LEU A 104 -43.55 -30.56 -2.40
N GLN A 105 -42.42 -29.85 -2.58
CA GLN A 105 -41.78 -28.92 -1.63
C GLN A 105 -40.60 -28.21 -2.34
N ASN A 106 -40.17 -26.98 -2.02
CA ASN A 106 -40.92 -25.73 -1.84
C ASN A 106 -39.87 -24.58 -1.87
N GLY A 107 -40.09 -23.50 -2.64
CA GLY A 107 -39.14 -22.36 -2.68
C GLY A 107 -39.43 -21.39 -3.82
N SER A 108 -39.56 -20.10 -3.52
CA SER A 108 -40.06 -19.10 -4.47
C SER A 108 -39.02 -18.65 -5.50
N PRO A 109 -39.29 -18.74 -6.82
CA PRO A 109 -38.41 -18.19 -7.85
C PRO A 109 -38.63 -16.67 -7.99
N SER A 110 -38.07 -15.89 -7.07
CA SER A 110 -37.93 -14.44 -7.26
C SER A 110 -37.02 -14.20 -8.47
N LYS A 111 -37.55 -13.54 -9.50
CA LYS A 111 -37.01 -13.59 -10.86
C LYS A 111 -35.66 -12.87 -11.00
N CYS A 112 -34.56 -13.62 -10.93
CA CYS A 112 -33.32 -13.19 -11.58
C CYS A 112 -33.58 -12.94 -13.08
N PRO A 113 -33.04 -11.86 -13.67
CA PRO A 113 -33.07 -11.66 -15.12
C PRO A 113 -32.42 -12.83 -15.86
N ARG A 114 -33.09 -13.38 -16.89
CA ARG A 114 -32.50 -14.35 -17.84
C ARG A 114 -31.67 -13.66 -18.94
N PHE A 115 -31.10 -12.51 -18.61
CA PHE A 115 -30.32 -11.65 -19.48
C PHE A 115 -29.61 -10.60 -18.63
N LEU A 116 -28.39 -10.23 -19.01
CA LEU A 116 -27.71 -9.08 -18.42
C LEU A 116 -28.05 -7.83 -19.24
N LYS A 117 -28.37 -6.73 -18.58
CA LYS A 117 -28.56 -5.44 -19.25
C LYS A 117 -27.21 -4.79 -19.47
N VAL A 118 -26.94 -4.33 -20.69
CA VAL A 118 -25.87 -3.37 -20.96
C VAL A 118 -26.46 -2.10 -21.55
N ARG A 119 -25.95 -0.95 -21.12
CA ARG A 119 -26.37 0.38 -21.51
C ARG A 119 -25.32 1.06 -22.39
N ASN A 120 -25.80 1.78 -23.40
CA ASN A 120 -25.07 2.90 -23.98
C ASN A 120 -25.40 4.17 -23.19
N TRP A 121 -24.41 4.77 -22.55
CA TRP A 121 -24.60 5.93 -21.68
C TRP A 121 -24.78 7.26 -22.43
N GLU A 122 -24.47 7.29 -23.73
CA GLU A 122 -24.67 8.46 -24.61
C GLU A 122 -26.06 8.46 -25.24
N THR A 123 -26.48 7.34 -25.85
CA THR A 123 -27.78 7.23 -26.52
C THR A 123 -28.93 6.79 -25.62
N GLY A 124 -28.62 6.33 -24.40
CA GLY A 124 -29.59 5.69 -23.49
C GLY A 124 -30.09 4.32 -23.96
N THR A 125 -29.58 3.79 -25.08
CA THR A 125 -29.96 2.47 -25.61
C THR A 125 -29.59 1.36 -24.61
N ILE A 126 -30.52 0.44 -24.34
CA ILE A 126 -30.28 -0.71 -23.48
C ILE A 126 -30.42 -1.99 -24.31
N TYR A 127 -29.36 -2.79 -24.34
CA TYR A 127 -29.40 -4.14 -24.88
C TYR A 127 -29.56 -5.16 -23.75
N ASN A 128 -30.21 -6.28 -24.06
CA ASN A 128 -30.39 -7.40 -23.14
C ASN A 128 -29.55 -8.57 -23.67
N ASP A 129 -28.40 -8.84 -23.06
CA ASP A 129 -27.53 -9.96 -23.42
C ASP A 129 -28.06 -11.25 -22.82
N THR A 130 -28.54 -12.16 -23.67
CA THR A 130 -28.86 -13.56 -23.34
C THR A 130 -27.73 -14.52 -23.73
N LEU A 131 -26.81 -14.11 -24.60
CA LEU A 131 -25.79 -14.97 -25.21
C LEU A 131 -24.66 -15.35 -24.24
N HIS A 132 -24.39 -14.57 -23.20
CA HIS A 132 -23.46 -14.92 -22.13
C HIS A 132 -23.86 -16.22 -21.39
N HIS A 133 -25.15 -16.62 -21.40
CA HIS A 133 -25.58 -17.92 -20.89
C HIS A 133 -25.07 -19.10 -21.73
N SER A 134 -24.67 -18.87 -22.98
CA SER A 134 -24.01 -19.86 -23.86
C SER A 134 -22.48 -19.87 -23.72
N SER A 135 -21.93 -19.25 -22.65
CA SER A 135 -20.49 -19.25 -22.42
C SER A 135 -20.00 -20.59 -21.83
N SER A 136 -18.89 -21.10 -22.37
CA SER A 136 -18.36 -22.45 -22.05
C SER A 136 -17.67 -22.55 -20.67
N LYS A 137 -17.93 -21.59 -19.78
CA LYS A 137 -17.52 -21.55 -18.38
C LYS A 137 -18.62 -20.81 -17.62
N ASN A 138 -19.12 -21.39 -16.54
CA ASN A 138 -20.17 -20.78 -15.71
C ASN A 138 -19.79 -19.35 -15.30
N ALA A 139 -20.45 -18.35 -15.91
CA ALA A 139 -20.39 -16.95 -15.52
C ALA A 139 -21.20 -16.70 -14.22
N LEU A 140 -20.98 -17.52 -13.20
CA LEU A 140 -21.38 -17.22 -11.83
C LEU A 140 -20.52 -16.05 -11.36
N CYS A 141 -21.14 -15.03 -10.78
CA CYS A 141 -20.40 -13.94 -10.17
C CYS A 141 -19.62 -14.50 -8.97
N THR A 142 -18.29 -14.40 -9.03
CA THR A 142 -17.39 -14.66 -7.90
C THR A 142 -16.44 -13.49 -7.76
N GLU A 143 -15.83 -13.35 -6.58
CA GLU A 143 -14.66 -12.51 -6.29
C GLU A 143 -13.58 -12.53 -7.39
N ASN A 144 -13.41 -13.67 -8.07
CA ASN A 144 -12.40 -13.88 -9.12
C ASN A 144 -12.93 -13.72 -10.56
N VAL A 145 -14.20 -13.35 -10.75
CA VAL A 145 -14.84 -13.17 -12.08
C VAL A 145 -14.98 -11.71 -12.47
N CYS A 146 -15.13 -10.78 -11.51
CA CYS A 146 -15.09 -9.34 -11.79
C CYS A 146 -13.65 -8.81 -11.95
N ILE A 147 -12.84 -9.50 -12.76
CA ILE A 147 -11.47 -9.05 -13.05
C ILE A 147 -11.54 -7.87 -14.02
N GLY A 148 -11.54 -6.65 -13.48
CA GLY A 148 -11.45 -5.44 -14.27
C GLY A 148 -10.23 -5.45 -15.19
N SER A 149 -10.45 -5.19 -16.47
CA SER A 149 -9.50 -4.47 -17.34
C SER A 149 -8.05 -5.00 -17.41
N VAL A 150 -7.84 -6.32 -17.50
CA VAL A 150 -6.48 -6.90 -17.58
C VAL A 150 -5.86 -6.74 -18.97
N MET A 151 -4.74 -6.02 -19.10
CA MET A 151 -4.06 -5.83 -20.39
C MET A 151 -3.61 -7.14 -21.06
N ILE A 152 -3.06 -8.09 -20.30
CA ILE A 152 -2.61 -9.41 -20.79
C ILE A 152 -3.42 -10.50 -20.07
N PRO A 153 -4.27 -11.27 -20.77
CA PRO A 153 -5.20 -12.20 -20.13
C PRO A 153 -4.49 -13.51 -19.74
N ASN A 154 -5.10 -14.25 -18.81
CA ASN A 154 -4.55 -15.51 -18.31
C ASN A 154 -4.41 -16.56 -19.41
N VAL A 155 -3.17 -16.95 -19.69
CA VAL A 155 -2.77 -17.97 -20.66
C VAL A 155 -3.21 -19.35 -20.19
N ARG A 156 -3.84 -20.15 -21.07
CA ARG A 156 -4.28 -21.51 -20.73
C ARG A 156 -3.08 -22.44 -20.55
N LYS A 157 -3.12 -23.31 -19.52
CA LYS A 157 -2.09 -24.33 -19.29
C LYS A 157 -2.08 -25.33 -20.46
N PRO A 158 -0.91 -25.76 -20.97
CA PRO A 158 -0.83 -26.49 -22.23
C PRO A 158 -0.91 -28.02 -22.09
N ASP A 159 -0.91 -28.54 -20.86
CA ASP A 159 -0.55 -29.93 -20.56
C ASP A 159 -1.76 -30.90 -20.49
N ASP A 160 -2.99 -30.39 -20.39
CA ASP A 160 -4.22 -31.18 -20.23
C ASP A 160 -4.87 -31.44 -21.61
N VAL A 161 -4.63 -32.63 -22.19
CA VAL A 161 -5.37 -33.14 -23.35
C VAL A 161 -6.77 -33.55 -22.89
N ARG A 162 -7.82 -33.02 -23.55
CA ARG A 162 -9.22 -33.32 -23.22
C ARG A 162 -9.51 -34.82 -23.24
N SER A 163 -10.29 -35.31 -22.27
CA SER A 163 -10.74 -36.69 -22.25
C SER A 163 -11.81 -36.95 -23.33
N LYS A 164 -12.14 -38.22 -23.62
CA LYS A 164 -13.22 -38.57 -24.58
C LYS A 164 -14.57 -38.04 -24.10
N GLU A 165 -14.78 -38.12 -22.80
CA GLU A 165 -15.97 -37.70 -22.06
C GLU A 165 -16.12 -36.16 -22.05
N GLU A 166 -15.01 -35.42 -22.10
CA GLU A 166 -15.01 -33.96 -22.29
C GLU A 166 -15.14 -33.55 -23.78
N LEU A 167 -14.55 -34.31 -24.69
CA LEU A 167 -14.51 -33.98 -26.12
C LEU A 167 -15.84 -34.25 -26.82
N LEU A 168 -16.52 -35.36 -26.52
CA LEU A 168 -17.75 -35.76 -27.20
C LEU A 168 -18.90 -34.73 -27.05
N PRO A 169 -19.16 -34.12 -25.87
CA PRO A 169 -20.15 -33.04 -25.76
C PRO A 169 -19.79 -31.79 -26.57
N LEU A 170 -18.51 -31.39 -26.58
CA LEU A 170 -18.04 -30.21 -27.33
C LEU A 170 -18.09 -30.42 -28.85
N ALA A 171 -17.78 -31.64 -29.30
CA ALA A 171 -17.90 -32.04 -30.70
C ALA A 171 -19.38 -32.05 -31.14
N THR A 172 -20.27 -32.58 -30.28
CA THR A 172 -21.72 -32.63 -30.52
C THR A 172 -22.30 -31.23 -30.66
N ASP A 173 -22.09 -30.34 -29.67
CA ASP A 173 -22.55 -28.95 -29.69
C ASP A 173 -22.06 -28.19 -30.94
N PHE A 174 -20.80 -28.36 -31.32
CA PHE A 174 -20.27 -27.73 -32.52
C PHE A 174 -20.89 -28.26 -33.83
N ILE A 175 -21.11 -29.57 -33.96
CA ILE A 175 -21.77 -30.16 -35.13
C ILE A 175 -23.25 -29.74 -35.19
N ASP A 176 -23.95 -29.71 -34.04
CA ASP A 176 -25.32 -29.20 -33.90
C ASP A 176 -25.41 -27.73 -34.36
N GLN A 177 -24.48 -26.87 -33.93
CA GLN A 177 -24.39 -25.46 -34.35
C GLN A 177 -24.13 -25.33 -35.86
N TYR A 178 -23.19 -26.09 -36.41
CA TYR A 178 -22.87 -26.08 -37.83
C TYR A 178 -24.08 -26.50 -38.68
N TYR A 179 -24.71 -27.64 -38.36
CA TYR A 179 -25.88 -28.12 -39.10
C TYR A 179 -27.12 -27.25 -38.91
N THR A 180 -27.27 -26.60 -37.74
CA THR A 180 -28.29 -25.56 -37.53
C THR A 180 -28.06 -24.36 -38.46
N SER A 181 -26.82 -23.89 -38.61
CA SER A 181 -26.48 -22.73 -39.45
C SER A 181 -26.83 -22.94 -40.93
N ILE A 182 -26.66 -24.16 -41.44
CA ILE A 182 -27.01 -24.55 -42.81
C ILE A 182 -28.44 -25.11 -42.95
N LYS A 183 -29.27 -25.01 -41.89
CA LYS A 183 -30.67 -25.48 -41.83
C LYS A 183 -30.84 -26.97 -42.14
N ARG A 184 -29.93 -27.81 -41.65
CA ARG A 184 -29.93 -29.28 -41.78
C ARG A 184 -29.86 -30.03 -40.44
N TYR A 185 -29.99 -29.34 -39.31
CA TYR A 185 -30.14 -29.96 -37.99
C TYR A 185 -31.25 -31.02 -38.01
N GLY A 186 -31.02 -32.16 -37.37
CA GLY A 186 -31.95 -33.30 -37.34
C GLY A 186 -32.13 -34.07 -38.66
N SER A 187 -31.46 -33.69 -39.75
CA SER A 187 -31.50 -34.46 -41.01
C SER A 187 -30.71 -35.76 -40.92
N LYS A 188 -30.93 -36.74 -41.82
CA LYS A 188 -30.13 -37.97 -41.84
C LYS A 188 -28.61 -37.67 -41.94
N ALA A 189 -28.22 -36.73 -42.80
CA ALA A 189 -26.82 -36.32 -42.94
C ALA A 189 -26.23 -35.62 -41.69
N HIS A 190 -27.06 -35.24 -40.72
CA HIS A 190 -26.65 -34.75 -39.40
C HIS A 190 -26.42 -35.91 -38.43
N VAL A 191 -27.41 -36.79 -38.30
CA VAL A 191 -27.36 -37.97 -37.41
C VAL A 191 -26.19 -38.89 -37.81
N ASP A 192 -26.04 -39.15 -39.12
CA ASP A 192 -24.93 -39.95 -39.66
C ASP A 192 -23.56 -39.33 -39.34
N ARG A 193 -23.47 -37.99 -39.28
CA ARG A 193 -22.22 -37.26 -38.93
C ARG A 193 -21.94 -37.30 -37.44
N LEU A 194 -22.95 -37.17 -36.58
CA LEU A 194 -22.79 -37.34 -35.13
C LEU A 194 -22.37 -38.78 -34.79
N GLU A 195 -22.93 -39.78 -35.46
CA GLU A 195 -22.53 -41.19 -35.28
C GLU A 195 -21.08 -41.44 -35.75
N GLU A 196 -20.68 -40.86 -36.89
CA GLU A 196 -19.30 -40.89 -37.41
C GLU A 196 -18.32 -40.24 -36.41
N VAL A 197 -18.58 -39.01 -35.95
CA VAL A 197 -17.75 -38.30 -34.97
C VAL A 197 -17.67 -39.03 -33.62
N THR A 198 -18.78 -39.61 -33.15
CA THR A 198 -18.80 -40.40 -31.92
C THR A 198 -17.86 -41.60 -32.04
N LYS A 199 -17.93 -42.34 -33.15
CA LYS A 199 -17.05 -43.49 -33.43
C LYS A 199 -15.58 -43.08 -33.61
N GLU A 200 -15.31 -41.94 -34.23
CA GLU A 200 -13.95 -41.38 -34.32
C GLU A 200 -13.35 -41.15 -32.90
N ILE A 201 -14.11 -40.51 -31.99
CA ILE A 201 -13.68 -40.22 -30.62
C ILE A 201 -13.55 -41.51 -29.79
N GLU A 202 -14.53 -42.41 -29.87
CA GLU A 202 -14.50 -43.70 -29.17
C GLU A 202 -13.29 -44.55 -29.60
N ALA A 203 -12.99 -44.62 -30.90
CA ALA A 203 -11.88 -45.40 -31.42
C ALA A 203 -10.50 -44.75 -31.18
N SER A 204 -10.36 -43.44 -31.42
CA SER A 204 -9.05 -42.77 -31.51
C SER A 204 -8.74 -41.77 -30.39
N GLY A 205 -9.74 -41.32 -29.63
CA GLY A 205 -9.60 -40.21 -28.68
C GLY A 205 -9.70 -38.82 -29.31
N THR A 206 -9.93 -38.70 -30.61
CA THR A 206 -10.08 -37.43 -31.32
C THR A 206 -11.03 -37.61 -32.52
N TYR A 207 -11.29 -36.54 -33.28
CA TYR A 207 -12.02 -36.63 -34.56
C TYR A 207 -11.47 -35.60 -35.56
N GLN A 208 -11.82 -35.73 -36.84
CA GLN A 208 -11.41 -34.81 -37.90
C GLN A 208 -12.58 -33.95 -38.39
N LEU A 209 -12.35 -32.65 -38.48
CA LEU A 209 -13.27 -31.72 -39.15
C LEU A 209 -13.25 -31.91 -40.67
N LYS A 210 -14.42 -31.88 -41.28
CA LYS A 210 -14.57 -31.76 -42.74
C LYS A 210 -14.39 -30.30 -43.15
N ASP A 211 -13.96 -30.03 -44.38
CA ASP A 211 -13.49 -28.70 -44.81
C ASP A 211 -14.50 -27.57 -44.52
N ASN A 212 -15.78 -27.82 -44.78
CA ASN A 212 -16.87 -26.87 -44.49
C ASN A 212 -17.07 -26.63 -42.98
N GLU A 213 -16.84 -27.65 -42.14
CA GLU A 213 -16.89 -27.56 -40.68
C GLU A 213 -15.70 -26.71 -40.18
N LEU A 214 -14.50 -26.95 -40.70
CA LEU A 214 -13.30 -26.16 -40.38
C LEU A 214 -13.47 -24.68 -40.79
N ILE A 215 -13.98 -24.43 -42.00
CA ILE A 215 -14.26 -23.08 -42.51
C ILE A 215 -15.32 -22.37 -41.66
N TYR A 216 -16.38 -23.07 -41.26
CA TYR A 216 -17.42 -22.54 -40.37
C TYR A 216 -16.85 -22.21 -38.98
N GLY A 217 -16.05 -23.12 -38.41
CA GLY A 217 -15.46 -22.97 -37.09
C GLY A 217 -14.47 -21.81 -37.00
N ALA A 218 -13.52 -21.71 -37.93
CA ALA A 218 -12.55 -20.60 -37.96
C ALA A 218 -13.24 -19.23 -38.13
N LYS A 219 -14.30 -19.17 -38.94
CA LYS A 219 -15.12 -17.95 -39.10
C LYS A 219 -15.87 -17.57 -37.82
N HIS A 220 -16.37 -18.55 -37.07
CA HIS A 220 -17.04 -18.28 -35.79
C HIS A 220 -16.05 -17.97 -34.65
N ALA A 221 -14.84 -18.55 -34.66
CA ALA A 221 -13.77 -18.16 -33.72
C ALA A 221 -13.42 -16.68 -33.85
N TRP A 222 -13.32 -16.13 -35.08
CA TRP A 222 -13.10 -14.68 -35.27
C TRP A 222 -14.34 -13.84 -34.90
N ARG A 223 -15.55 -14.30 -35.27
CA ARG A 223 -16.83 -13.66 -34.87
C ARG A 223 -16.97 -13.52 -33.35
N ASN A 224 -16.51 -14.52 -32.59
CA ASN A 224 -16.55 -14.59 -31.14
C ASN A 224 -15.38 -13.85 -30.45
N ALA A 225 -14.41 -13.31 -31.18
CA ALA A 225 -13.16 -12.80 -30.61
C ALA A 225 -13.33 -11.45 -29.89
N ALA A 226 -13.59 -11.48 -28.57
CA ALA A 226 -13.87 -10.32 -27.70
C ALA A 226 -12.87 -9.15 -27.81
N ARG A 227 -11.61 -9.43 -28.20
CA ARG A 227 -10.51 -8.45 -28.38
C ARG A 227 -10.26 -8.01 -29.82
N CYS A 228 -11.11 -8.34 -30.79
CA CYS A 228 -10.95 -7.86 -32.17
C CYS A 228 -12.02 -6.81 -32.52
N VAL A 229 -11.61 -5.54 -32.67
CA VAL A 229 -12.49 -4.44 -33.08
C VAL A 229 -12.95 -4.57 -34.54
N GLY A 230 -12.07 -5.00 -35.45
CA GLY A 230 -12.33 -5.12 -36.89
C GLY A 230 -13.17 -6.34 -37.32
N ARG A 231 -13.70 -7.14 -36.39
CA ARG A 231 -14.28 -8.47 -36.68
C ARG A 231 -15.61 -8.49 -37.45
N ILE A 232 -16.16 -7.34 -37.86
CA ILE A 232 -17.41 -7.30 -38.66
C ILE A 232 -17.31 -8.11 -39.96
N GLN A 233 -16.10 -8.23 -40.55
CA GLN A 233 -15.86 -8.93 -41.81
C GLN A 233 -15.65 -10.45 -41.63
N TRP A 234 -15.96 -11.03 -40.46
CA TRP A 234 -15.73 -12.44 -40.11
C TRP A 234 -16.18 -13.45 -41.19
N SER A 235 -17.30 -13.17 -41.86
CA SER A 235 -17.85 -14.02 -42.91
C SER A 235 -16.97 -14.10 -44.17
N LYS A 236 -16.10 -13.11 -44.41
CA LYS A 236 -15.21 -13.01 -45.57
C LYS A 236 -13.82 -13.63 -45.36
N LEU A 237 -13.50 -14.15 -44.17
CA LEU A 237 -12.21 -14.77 -43.88
C LEU A 237 -11.87 -15.85 -44.93
N GLN A 238 -10.72 -15.71 -45.60
CA GLN A 238 -10.16 -16.80 -46.40
C GLN A 238 -9.54 -17.82 -45.44
N VAL A 239 -9.85 -19.09 -45.65
CA VAL A 239 -9.24 -20.19 -44.90
C VAL A 239 -8.34 -20.98 -45.85
N PHE A 240 -7.12 -21.25 -45.41
CA PHE A 240 -6.21 -22.23 -46.01
C PHE A 240 -6.12 -23.41 -45.05
N ASP A 241 -6.68 -24.54 -45.45
CA ASP A 241 -6.44 -25.80 -44.75
C ASP A 241 -5.01 -26.25 -45.07
N ALA A 242 -4.23 -26.50 -44.02
CA ALA A 242 -2.85 -26.99 -44.07
C ALA A 242 -2.66 -28.15 -43.09
N ARG A 243 -3.75 -28.88 -42.75
CA ARG A 243 -3.72 -30.06 -41.88
C ARG A 243 -3.08 -31.29 -42.53
N ASP A 244 -2.74 -31.20 -43.82
CA ASP A 244 -1.89 -32.15 -44.55
C ASP A 244 -0.39 -31.95 -44.29
N CYS A 245 0.00 -30.80 -43.72
CA CYS A 245 1.39 -30.40 -43.56
C CYS A 245 2.13 -31.26 -42.53
N THR A 246 3.27 -31.85 -42.93
CA THR A 246 4.06 -32.77 -42.08
C THR A 246 5.44 -32.24 -41.66
N THR A 247 5.94 -31.16 -42.27
CA THR A 247 7.32 -30.65 -42.08
C THR A 247 7.36 -29.13 -41.86
N ALA A 248 8.40 -28.61 -41.21
CA ALA A 248 8.52 -27.17 -40.96
C ALA A 248 8.76 -26.39 -42.27
N HIS A 249 9.47 -26.97 -43.24
CA HIS A 249 9.56 -26.41 -44.59
C HIS A 249 8.20 -26.39 -45.31
N GLY A 250 7.33 -27.38 -45.08
CA GLY A 250 5.93 -27.33 -45.50
C GLY A 250 5.17 -26.15 -44.89
N MET A 251 5.33 -25.93 -43.57
CA MET A 251 4.74 -24.78 -42.88
C MET A 251 5.24 -23.45 -43.46
N TYR A 252 6.54 -23.35 -43.74
CA TYR A 252 7.16 -22.17 -44.35
C TYR A 252 6.54 -21.83 -45.72
N ASN A 253 6.34 -22.83 -46.58
CA ASN A 253 5.72 -22.62 -47.89
C ASN A 253 4.24 -22.20 -47.77
N TYR A 254 3.48 -22.82 -46.84
CA TYR A 254 2.13 -22.39 -46.52
C TYR A 254 2.06 -20.95 -45.96
N ILE A 255 3.02 -20.55 -45.14
CA ILE A 255 3.15 -19.21 -44.57
C ILE A 255 3.53 -18.17 -45.63
N CYS A 256 4.47 -18.48 -46.53
CA CYS A 256 4.81 -17.58 -47.64
C CYS A 256 3.60 -17.34 -48.55
N ASN A 257 2.82 -18.38 -48.84
CA ASN A 257 1.55 -18.25 -49.57
C ASN A 257 0.50 -17.42 -48.82
N HIS A 258 0.40 -17.57 -47.49
CA HIS A 258 -0.45 -16.71 -46.65
C HIS A 258 -0.06 -15.24 -46.76
N ILE A 259 1.22 -14.90 -46.54
CA ILE A 259 1.72 -13.51 -46.62
C ILE A 259 1.46 -12.94 -48.01
N LYS A 260 1.77 -13.69 -49.08
CA LYS A 260 1.55 -13.28 -50.47
C LYS A 260 0.08 -13.01 -50.80
N TYR A 261 -0.84 -13.87 -50.35
CA TYR A 261 -2.27 -13.69 -50.54
C TYR A 261 -2.83 -12.52 -49.71
N ALA A 262 -2.42 -12.42 -48.44
CA ALA A 262 -2.98 -11.46 -47.50
C ALA A 262 -2.44 -10.03 -47.76
N THR A 263 -1.16 -9.88 -48.10
CA THR A 263 -0.55 -8.58 -48.42
C THR A 263 -1.11 -7.97 -49.71
N ASN A 264 -1.41 -8.77 -50.74
CA ASN A 264 -2.16 -8.36 -51.96
C ASN A 264 -1.79 -6.96 -52.52
N LYS A 265 -0.49 -6.67 -52.64
CA LYS A 265 0.06 -5.37 -53.10
C LYS A 265 -0.47 -4.15 -52.32
N GLY A 266 -0.65 -4.29 -51.00
CA GLY A 266 -1.13 -3.24 -50.08
C GLY A 266 -2.63 -3.33 -49.78
N ASN A 267 -3.46 -3.87 -50.67
CA ASN A 267 -4.90 -4.01 -50.45
C ASN A 267 -5.20 -5.25 -49.59
N LEU A 268 -4.95 -5.15 -48.28
CA LEU A 268 -4.88 -6.30 -47.36
C LEU A 268 -6.16 -7.15 -47.32
N ARG A 269 -6.00 -8.47 -47.23
CA ARG A 269 -7.10 -9.45 -47.17
C ARG A 269 -7.02 -10.28 -45.89
N SER A 270 -8.15 -10.45 -45.20
CA SER A 270 -8.23 -11.32 -44.03
C SER A 270 -8.08 -12.80 -44.41
N ALA A 271 -7.04 -13.44 -43.92
CA ALA A 271 -6.78 -14.87 -44.14
C ALA A 271 -6.42 -15.58 -42.83
N ILE A 272 -6.65 -16.89 -42.77
CA ILE A 272 -6.11 -17.80 -41.76
C ILE A 272 -5.54 -19.05 -42.45
N THR A 273 -4.40 -19.52 -41.99
CA THR A 273 -3.86 -20.84 -42.39
C THR A 273 -3.85 -21.74 -41.17
N ILE A 274 -4.39 -22.96 -41.29
CA ILE A 274 -4.63 -23.86 -40.16
C ILE A 274 -3.79 -25.12 -40.32
N PHE A 275 -2.75 -25.26 -39.50
CA PHE A 275 -1.90 -26.45 -39.43
C PHE A 275 -2.57 -27.59 -38.61
N PRO A 276 -2.02 -28.82 -38.59
CA PRO A 276 -2.64 -29.96 -37.93
C PRO A 276 -3.02 -29.71 -36.46
N GLN A 277 -4.15 -30.31 -36.06
CA GLN A 277 -4.63 -30.24 -34.68
C GLN A 277 -3.71 -30.98 -33.72
N ARG A 278 -3.71 -30.54 -32.46
CA ARG A 278 -3.13 -31.26 -31.34
C ARG A 278 -3.84 -32.61 -31.15
N THR A 279 -3.05 -33.66 -30.97
CA THR A 279 -3.53 -35.02 -30.68
C THR A 279 -3.10 -35.53 -29.31
N ASP A 280 -1.83 -35.30 -28.91
CA ASP A 280 -1.25 -35.85 -27.67
C ASP A 280 -0.48 -34.83 -26.81
N GLY A 281 -0.55 -33.54 -27.16
CA GLY A 281 0.19 -32.44 -26.51
C GLY A 281 1.70 -32.44 -26.75
N LYS A 282 2.25 -33.40 -27.49
CA LYS A 282 3.70 -33.51 -27.79
C LYS A 282 3.99 -33.20 -29.25
N HIS A 283 3.11 -33.63 -30.16
CA HIS A 283 3.25 -33.45 -31.61
C HIS A 283 2.59 -32.16 -32.13
N ASP A 284 2.54 -31.11 -31.30
CA ASP A 284 2.04 -29.77 -31.68
C ASP A 284 2.75 -29.25 -32.95
N PHE A 285 1.99 -28.55 -33.80
CA PHE A 285 2.51 -27.67 -34.85
C PHE A 285 2.46 -26.24 -34.34
N ARG A 286 3.58 -25.51 -34.41
CA ARG A 286 3.74 -24.17 -33.82
C ARG A 286 4.49 -23.22 -34.75
N VAL A 287 3.99 -22.01 -34.89
CA VAL A 287 4.79 -20.84 -35.27
C VAL A 287 5.29 -20.22 -33.96
N TRP A 288 6.59 -20.01 -33.81
CA TRP A 288 7.16 -19.44 -32.57
C TRP A 288 7.03 -17.91 -32.51
N ASN A 289 6.97 -17.25 -33.67
CA ASN A 289 6.80 -15.81 -33.78
C ASN A 289 5.41 -15.36 -33.28
N THR A 290 5.33 -14.25 -32.56
CA THR A 290 4.06 -13.62 -32.11
C THR A 290 3.19 -13.14 -33.27
N GLN A 291 3.82 -12.55 -34.28
CA GLN A 291 3.25 -12.30 -35.60
C GLN A 291 4.26 -12.78 -36.65
N LEU A 292 3.80 -13.20 -37.84
CA LEU A 292 4.66 -13.72 -38.91
C LEU A 292 5.78 -12.74 -39.28
N ILE A 293 5.47 -11.44 -39.33
CA ILE A 293 6.43 -10.36 -39.51
C ILE A 293 6.51 -9.58 -38.18
N ARG A 294 7.73 -9.38 -37.68
CA ARG A 294 8.07 -8.57 -36.50
C ARG A 294 9.49 -8.03 -36.65
N TYR A 295 9.78 -6.92 -36.00
CA TYR A 295 11.14 -6.38 -35.92
C TYR A 295 11.92 -6.97 -34.74
N ALA A 296 13.22 -7.18 -34.93
CA ALA A 296 14.12 -7.68 -33.90
C ALA A 296 14.41 -6.62 -32.81
N GLY A 297 14.85 -7.08 -31.64
CA GLY A 297 15.25 -6.25 -30.51
C GLY A 297 16.62 -6.63 -29.98
N TYR A 298 17.57 -5.70 -30.03
CA TYR A 298 18.98 -5.92 -29.70
C TYR A 298 19.40 -5.14 -28.47
N LYS A 299 19.66 -5.87 -27.38
CA LYS A 299 20.19 -5.31 -26.13
C LYS A 299 21.62 -4.78 -26.33
N GLN A 300 21.82 -3.50 -26.06
CA GLN A 300 23.08 -2.80 -26.21
C GLN A 300 23.96 -2.89 -24.95
N PRO A 301 25.29 -2.67 -25.05
CA PRO A 301 26.19 -2.72 -23.88
C PRO A 301 25.85 -1.70 -22.79
N ASP A 302 25.27 -0.54 -23.15
CA ASP A 302 24.81 0.50 -22.22
C ASP A 302 23.43 0.20 -21.60
N ARG A 303 22.90 -1.01 -21.81
CA ARG A 303 21.57 -1.50 -21.41
C ARG A 303 20.38 -0.91 -22.18
N LYS A 304 20.58 -0.05 -23.20
CA LYS A 304 19.49 0.34 -24.11
C LYS A 304 19.10 -0.84 -25.03
N ILE A 305 18.03 -0.66 -25.79
CA ILE A 305 17.59 -1.60 -26.83
C ILE A 305 17.61 -0.85 -28.17
N MET A 306 18.15 -1.50 -29.20
CA MET A 306 18.01 -1.10 -30.60
C MET A 306 16.92 -1.98 -31.23
N GLY A 307 15.98 -1.38 -31.98
CA GLY A 307 14.80 -2.09 -32.48
C GLY A 307 13.74 -2.33 -31.41
N ASP A 308 12.91 -3.35 -31.60
CA ASP A 308 11.66 -3.56 -30.84
C ASP A 308 11.90 -4.25 -29.48
N PRO A 309 11.66 -3.57 -28.34
CA PRO A 309 11.82 -4.17 -27.01
C PRO A 309 10.95 -5.41 -26.75
N ALA A 310 9.81 -5.56 -27.41
CA ALA A 310 8.92 -6.70 -27.21
C ALA A 310 9.53 -8.03 -27.69
N ASN A 311 10.48 -7.98 -28.63
CA ASN A 311 11.00 -9.18 -29.29
C ASN A 311 12.43 -9.55 -28.87
N VAL A 312 13.01 -8.94 -27.82
CA VAL A 312 14.41 -9.16 -27.41
C VAL A 312 14.70 -10.63 -27.06
N GLU A 313 13.87 -11.28 -26.23
CA GLU A 313 14.07 -12.71 -25.87
C GLU A 313 14.00 -13.61 -27.11
N PHE A 314 13.05 -13.36 -28.01
CA PHE A 314 12.90 -14.12 -29.26
C PHE A 314 14.05 -13.85 -30.25
N THR A 315 14.58 -12.62 -30.28
CA THR A 315 15.77 -12.24 -31.06
C THR A 315 17.00 -13.00 -30.58
N GLU A 316 17.22 -13.09 -29.27
CA GLU A 316 18.30 -13.88 -28.67
C GLU A 316 18.16 -15.38 -29.00
N ILE A 317 16.93 -15.91 -29.08
CA ILE A 317 16.67 -17.31 -29.49
C ILE A 317 17.00 -17.53 -30.97
N CYS A 318 16.56 -16.64 -31.87
CA CYS A 318 16.88 -16.74 -33.30
C CYS A 318 18.41 -16.71 -33.54
N MET A 319 19.12 -15.83 -32.84
CA MET A 319 20.59 -15.75 -32.91
C MET A 319 21.28 -17.01 -32.35
N GLN A 320 20.77 -17.59 -31.26
CA GLN A 320 21.26 -18.87 -30.72
C GLN A 320 21.06 -20.06 -31.67
N LEU A 321 20.05 -19.99 -32.54
CA LEU A 321 19.76 -20.98 -33.59
C LEU A 321 20.45 -20.67 -34.93
N GLY A 322 21.38 -19.71 -34.94
CA GLY A 322 22.29 -19.44 -36.07
C GLY A 322 21.94 -18.23 -36.93
N TRP A 323 20.87 -17.48 -36.61
CA TRP A 323 20.52 -16.27 -37.36
C TRP A 323 21.57 -15.17 -37.25
N LYS A 324 21.95 -14.59 -38.40
CA LYS A 324 22.96 -13.54 -38.51
C LYS A 324 22.31 -12.16 -38.48
N ALA A 325 21.82 -11.78 -37.31
CA ALA A 325 21.24 -10.47 -37.02
C ALA A 325 22.03 -9.28 -37.62
N PRO A 326 21.44 -8.45 -38.50
CA PRO A 326 22.09 -7.26 -39.06
C PRO A 326 22.37 -6.15 -38.03
N LYS A 327 21.53 -6.03 -36.99
CA LYS A 327 21.55 -5.07 -35.87
C LYS A 327 21.05 -3.65 -36.17
N GLY A 328 20.16 -3.49 -37.14
CA GLY A 328 19.43 -2.24 -37.40
C GLY A 328 18.22 -2.00 -36.48
N ARG A 329 17.55 -0.85 -36.66
CA ARG A 329 16.35 -0.43 -35.89
C ARG A 329 15.07 -1.16 -36.29
N PHE A 330 15.05 -1.75 -37.49
CA PHE A 330 13.87 -2.35 -38.12
C PHE A 330 14.26 -3.59 -38.94
N ASP A 331 15.09 -4.46 -38.35
CA ASP A 331 15.46 -5.74 -38.94
C ASP A 331 14.32 -6.74 -38.77
N VAL A 332 13.86 -7.38 -39.85
CA VAL A 332 12.79 -8.37 -39.76
C VAL A 332 13.31 -9.70 -39.20
N LEU A 333 12.58 -10.26 -38.24
CA LEU A 333 12.88 -11.54 -37.62
C LEU A 333 12.62 -12.71 -38.58
N PRO A 334 13.44 -13.78 -38.55
CA PRO A 334 13.14 -15.02 -39.25
C PRO A 334 11.97 -15.74 -38.60
N LEU A 335 11.32 -16.61 -39.36
CA LEU A 335 10.32 -17.55 -38.86
C LEU A 335 11.00 -18.71 -38.16
N LEU A 336 10.60 -19.01 -36.93
CA LEU A 336 10.92 -20.27 -36.24
C LEU A 336 9.69 -21.17 -36.25
N LEU A 337 9.78 -22.29 -36.96
CA LEU A 337 8.66 -23.16 -37.29
C LEU A 337 8.89 -24.58 -36.77
N GLN A 338 7.94 -25.09 -36.00
CA GLN A 338 7.97 -26.40 -35.39
C GLN A 338 6.82 -27.25 -35.94
N ALA A 339 7.18 -28.35 -36.60
CA ALA A 339 6.23 -29.33 -37.13
C ALA A 339 6.28 -30.64 -36.33
N SER A 340 5.12 -31.20 -36.00
CA SER A 340 4.97 -32.51 -35.33
C SER A 340 5.88 -32.70 -34.10
N GLY A 341 5.95 -31.70 -33.22
CA GLY A 341 6.75 -31.78 -32.00
C GLY A 341 8.27 -31.92 -32.20
N ASN A 342 8.79 -31.58 -33.38
CA ASN A 342 10.23 -31.51 -33.63
C ASN A 342 10.83 -30.20 -33.09
N ASP A 343 12.16 -30.11 -33.12
CA ASP A 343 12.86 -28.85 -32.83
C ASP A 343 12.55 -27.84 -33.94
N PRO A 344 12.46 -26.53 -33.63
CA PRO A 344 12.09 -25.53 -34.62
C PRO A 344 13.20 -25.34 -35.67
N GLU A 345 12.80 -25.32 -36.94
CA GLU A 345 13.64 -24.92 -38.05
C GLU A 345 13.52 -23.41 -38.30
N LEU A 346 14.62 -22.76 -38.73
CA LEU A 346 14.71 -21.32 -38.91
C LEU A 346 14.69 -20.97 -40.41
N PHE A 347 13.78 -20.08 -40.80
CA PHE A 347 13.61 -19.63 -42.18
C PHE A 347 13.55 -18.10 -42.25
N GLU A 348 14.41 -17.48 -43.06
CA GLU A 348 14.31 -16.05 -43.36
C GLU A 348 13.16 -15.81 -44.36
N ILE A 349 12.40 -14.73 -44.18
CA ILE A 349 11.27 -14.39 -45.06
C ILE A 349 11.82 -13.71 -46.32
N PRO A 350 11.39 -14.09 -47.55
CA PRO A 350 11.83 -13.42 -48.77
C PRO A 350 11.42 -11.95 -48.77
N GLU A 351 12.36 -11.05 -49.09
CA GLU A 351 12.15 -9.60 -49.05
C GLU A 351 10.97 -9.14 -49.93
N ASP A 352 10.69 -9.82 -51.04
CA ASP A 352 9.56 -9.51 -51.94
C ASP A 352 8.18 -9.78 -51.32
N LEU A 353 8.11 -10.51 -50.21
CA LEU A 353 6.88 -10.74 -49.43
C LEU A 353 6.71 -9.74 -48.28
N ILE A 354 7.77 -9.00 -47.92
CA ILE A 354 7.77 -8.04 -46.80
C ILE A 354 7.40 -6.65 -47.33
N LEU A 355 6.12 -6.29 -47.24
CA LEU A 355 5.68 -4.92 -47.53
C LEU A 355 5.92 -4.01 -46.32
N GLU A 356 6.94 -3.17 -46.37
CA GLU A 356 7.17 -2.10 -45.40
C GLU A 356 6.65 -0.74 -45.90
N VAL A 357 6.14 0.07 -44.97
CA VAL A 357 5.67 1.43 -45.18
C VAL A 357 6.60 2.39 -44.45
N PRO A 358 7.41 3.21 -45.15
CA PRO A 358 8.15 4.31 -44.56
C PRO A 358 7.20 5.37 -43.98
N ILE A 359 7.46 5.84 -42.76
CA ILE A 359 6.60 6.78 -42.05
C ILE A 359 7.07 8.21 -42.28
N THR A 360 6.17 9.01 -42.85
CA THR A 360 6.33 10.43 -43.21
C THR A 360 5.13 11.23 -42.70
N HIS A 361 5.25 12.56 -42.63
CA HIS A 361 4.18 13.42 -42.11
C HIS A 361 3.79 14.50 -43.13
N PRO A 362 2.48 14.76 -43.38
CA PRO A 362 2.04 15.70 -44.42
C PRO A 362 2.39 17.16 -44.13
N LYS A 363 2.76 17.49 -42.88
CA LYS A 363 3.08 18.85 -42.41
C LYS A 363 4.54 19.02 -41.95
N TYR A 364 5.21 17.93 -41.58
CA TYR A 364 6.55 17.97 -40.99
C TYR A 364 7.52 17.17 -41.85
N GLU A 365 8.23 17.85 -42.74
CA GLU A 365 9.20 17.18 -43.61
C GLU A 365 10.27 16.42 -42.83
N TRP A 366 10.70 16.91 -41.66
CA TRP A 366 11.73 16.28 -40.83
C TRP A 366 11.34 14.90 -40.26
N PHE A 367 10.08 14.48 -40.42
CA PHE A 367 9.60 13.19 -39.93
C PHE A 367 10.20 12.03 -40.74
N LYS A 368 10.52 12.25 -42.03
CA LYS A 368 11.28 11.30 -42.86
C LYS A 368 12.69 11.04 -42.28
N ASP A 369 13.28 12.05 -41.65
CA ASP A 369 14.62 12.00 -41.04
C ASP A 369 14.63 11.28 -39.67
N LEU A 370 13.52 10.63 -39.27
CA LEU A 370 13.47 9.69 -38.15
C LEU A 370 13.73 8.23 -38.60
N ASP A 371 13.76 7.97 -39.92
CA ASP A 371 13.92 6.64 -40.54
C ASP A 371 12.96 5.58 -39.94
N LEU A 372 11.73 5.99 -39.66
CA LEU A 372 10.68 5.13 -39.13
C LEU A 372 10.02 4.37 -40.28
N LYS A 373 9.79 3.06 -40.10
CA LYS A 373 9.01 2.24 -41.01
C LYS A 373 8.18 1.20 -40.24
N TRP A 374 7.12 0.69 -40.86
CA TRP A 374 6.34 -0.39 -40.29
C TRP A 374 5.86 -1.39 -41.35
N TYR A 375 5.82 -2.68 -41.02
CA TYR A 375 5.34 -3.73 -41.93
C TYR A 375 3.82 -3.67 -42.07
N GLY A 376 3.30 -3.86 -43.28
CA GLY A 376 1.89 -3.64 -43.60
C GLY A 376 0.93 -4.71 -43.04
N LEU A 377 1.39 -5.95 -42.86
CA LEU A 377 0.53 -7.11 -42.59
C LEU A 377 0.58 -7.57 -41.11
N PRO A 378 -0.43 -7.27 -40.28
CA PRO A 378 -0.56 -7.82 -38.93
C PRO A 378 -1.07 -9.27 -38.98
N ALA A 379 -0.16 -10.22 -39.15
CA ALA A 379 -0.47 -11.65 -39.17
C ALA A 379 -0.13 -12.32 -37.83
N VAL A 380 -1.09 -12.33 -36.88
CA VAL A 380 -0.95 -12.93 -35.55
C VAL A 380 -0.82 -14.45 -35.64
N SER A 381 0.19 -15.01 -34.99
CA SER A 381 0.58 -16.42 -35.16
C SER A 381 0.76 -17.20 -33.85
N ASN A 382 0.72 -16.56 -32.68
CA ASN A 382 0.83 -17.22 -31.38
C ASN A 382 -0.51 -17.49 -30.66
N MET A 383 -1.66 -17.27 -31.30
CA MET A 383 -2.95 -17.70 -30.74
C MET A 383 -3.21 -19.18 -30.99
N LEU A 384 -3.95 -19.81 -30.08
CA LEU A 384 -4.49 -21.17 -30.21
C LEU A 384 -5.94 -21.04 -30.67
N MET A 385 -6.32 -21.68 -31.77
CA MET A 385 -7.73 -21.77 -32.18
C MET A 385 -8.35 -23.06 -31.64
N GLU A 386 -9.58 -22.98 -31.16
CA GLU A 386 -10.37 -24.10 -30.66
C GLU A 386 -11.69 -24.19 -31.44
N ILE A 387 -12.04 -25.40 -31.89
CA ILE A 387 -13.27 -25.70 -32.64
C ILE A 387 -13.81 -27.06 -32.17
N GLY A 388 -14.98 -27.10 -31.54
CA GLY A 388 -15.64 -28.36 -31.15
C GLY A 388 -14.83 -29.20 -30.16
N GLY A 389 -14.02 -28.56 -29.32
CA GLY A 389 -13.08 -29.26 -28.43
C GLY A 389 -11.77 -29.71 -29.07
N LEU A 390 -11.60 -29.56 -30.39
CA LEU A 390 -10.30 -29.72 -31.06
C LEU A 390 -9.45 -28.45 -30.92
N GLU A 391 -8.14 -28.62 -30.93
CA GLU A 391 -7.15 -27.56 -30.66
C GLU A 391 -6.15 -27.44 -31.80
N PHE A 392 -5.94 -26.22 -32.31
CA PHE A 392 -5.08 -25.90 -33.45
C PHE A 392 -3.99 -24.91 -33.02
N PRO A 393 -2.81 -25.39 -32.55
CA PRO A 393 -1.78 -24.52 -31.95
C PRO A 393 -0.98 -23.70 -32.98
N GLY A 394 -1.13 -24.00 -34.27
CA GLY A 394 -0.53 -23.26 -35.39
C GLY A 394 -1.62 -22.75 -36.33
N CYS A 395 -2.16 -21.56 -36.06
CA CYS A 395 -3.23 -20.98 -36.87
C CYS A 395 -2.98 -19.49 -37.21
N PRO A 396 -1.90 -19.14 -37.95
CA PRO A 396 -1.61 -17.76 -38.32
C PRO A 396 -2.80 -17.09 -39.04
N PHE A 397 -3.25 -15.97 -38.47
CA PHE A 397 -4.41 -15.18 -38.87
C PHE A 397 -3.99 -13.75 -39.19
N SER A 398 -4.49 -13.17 -40.28
CA SER A 398 -4.19 -11.81 -40.72
C SER A 398 -5.43 -10.91 -40.87
N GLY A 399 -5.21 -9.62 -40.63
CA GLY A 399 -6.17 -8.54 -40.90
C GLY A 399 -5.44 -7.31 -41.44
N TRP A 400 -5.87 -6.14 -40.99
CA TRP A 400 -5.19 -4.86 -41.20
C TRP A 400 -5.18 -4.06 -39.90
N TYR A 401 -4.25 -3.12 -39.79
CA TYR A 401 -4.07 -2.31 -38.59
C TYR A 401 -5.18 -1.28 -38.37
N MET A 402 -5.51 -1.06 -37.10
CA MET A 402 -6.06 0.23 -36.64
C MET A 402 -4.89 1.18 -36.36
N GLY A 403 -4.94 2.42 -36.84
CA GLY A 403 -3.79 3.34 -36.83
C GLY A 403 -3.11 3.53 -35.46
N THR A 404 -3.90 3.50 -34.38
CA THR A 404 -3.40 3.64 -33.00
C THR A 404 -2.63 2.42 -32.48
N GLU A 405 -2.71 1.26 -33.13
CA GLU A 405 -1.88 0.11 -32.78
C GLU A 405 -0.41 0.43 -33.09
N ILE A 406 -0.11 0.80 -34.34
CA ILE A 406 1.23 1.25 -34.74
C ILE A 406 1.57 2.58 -34.04
N GLY A 407 0.71 3.59 -34.22
CA GLY A 407 0.97 4.97 -33.82
C GLY A 407 1.11 5.15 -32.31
N VAL A 408 0.39 4.38 -31.50
CA VAL A 408 0.42 4.49 -30.03
C VAL A 408 1.08 3.28 -29.39
N ARG A 409 0.54 2.06 -29.59
CA ARG A 409 0.98 0.86 -28.86
C ARG A 409 2.35 0.31 -29.31
N ASP A 410 2.77 0.56 -30.55
CA ASP A 410 4.12 0.22 -31.02
C ASP A 410 5.07 1.44 -30.90
N PHE A 411 4.69 2.64 -31.38
CA PHE A 411 5.59 3.80 -31.41
C PHE A 411 5.64 4.68 -30.15
N CYS A 412 4.52 4.91 -29.45
CA CYS A 412 4.50 5.85 -28.31
C CYS A 412 4.71 5.18 -26.94
N ASP A 413 4.26 3.94 -26.76
CA ASP A 413 4.33 3.23 -25.47
C ASP A 413 5.78 3.14 -24.96
N SER A 414 5.98 3.47 -23.67
CA SER A 414 7.31 3.54 -23.04
C SER A 414 7.98 2.19 -22.82
N SER A 415 7.23 1.10 -22.98
CA SER A 415 7.72 -0.29 -23.03
C SER A 415 8.12 -0.74 -24.46
N ARG A 416 8.00 0.16 -25.46
CA ARG A 416 8.26 -0.09 -26.88
C ARG A 416 9.18 1.01 -27.43
N TYR A 417 8.90 1.60 -28.58
CA TYR A 417 9.83 2.55 -29.22
C TYR A 417 9.88 3.94 -28.53
N ASN A 418 8.91 4.29 -27.67
CA ASN A 418 8.93 5.48 -26.79
C ASN A 418 9.22 6.83 -27.51
N LEU A 419 8.70 7.02 -28.73
CA LEU A 419 9.09 8.13 -29.63
C LEU A 419 8.54 9.52 -29.24
N LEU A 420 7.67 9.59 -28.23
CA LEU A 420 6.95 10.82 -27.84
C LEU A 420 7.87 12.02 -27.61
N GLU A 421 8.99 11.82 -26.92
CA GLU A 421 9.91 12.91 -26.56
C GLU A 421 10.79 13.35 -27.76
N GLU A 422 11.24 12.40 -28.59
CA GLU A 422 11.97 12.68 -29.82
C GLU A 422 11.14 13.55 -30.78
N VAL A 423 9.87 13.17 -30.96
CA VAL A 423 8.90 13.93 -31.79
C VAL A 423 8.53 15.26 -31.16
N ALA A 424 8.24 15.31 -29.85
CA ALA A 424 7.89 16.56 -29.17
C ALA A 424 9.01 17.61 -29.24
N ASN A 425 10.28 17.18 -29.12
CA ASN A 425 11.43 18.05 -29.26
C ASN A 425 11.59 18.54 -30.72
N LYS A 426 11.42 17.68 -31.75
CA LYS A 426 11.42 18.12 -33.17
C LYS A 426 10.21 19.02 -33.52
N MET A 427 9.10 18.92 -32.80
CA MET A 427 7.94 19.82 -32.90
C MET A 427 8.12 21.16 -32.13
N GLY A 428 9.16 21.31 -31.30
CA GLY A 428 9.37 22.51 -30.48
C GLY A 428 8.39 22.64 -29.30
N LEU A 429 7.88 21.53 -28.77
CA LEU A 429 6.95 21.52 -27.63
C LEU A 429 7.71 21.62 -26.29
N ASP A 430 7.13 22.29 -25.29
CA ASP A 430 7.71 22.36 -23.94
C ASP A 430 7.53 21.03 -23.20
N THR A 431 8.54 20.17 -23.27
CA THR A 431 8.59 18.85 -22.63
C THR A 431 8.75 18.89 -21.10
N ARG A 432 9.15 20.04 -20.53
CA ARG A 432 9.52 20.18 -19.10
C ARG A 432 8.33 20.11 -18.16
N LYS A 433 7.10 20.34 -18.65
CA LYS A 433 5.87 20.38 -17.85
C LYS A 433 4.81 19.49 -18.47
N THR A 434 4.26 18.55 -17.70
CA THR A 434 3.14 17.69 -18.15
C THR A 434 1.91 18.51 -18.56
N SER A 435 1.67 19.65 -17.91
CA SER A 435 0.56 20.56 -18.20
C SER A 435 0.63 21.30 -19.54
N SER A 436 1.72 21.17 -20.31
CA SER A 436 1.78 21.71 -21.69
C SER A 436 1.04 20.83 -22.71
N LEU A 437 0.60 19.62 -22.31
CA LEU A 437 0.02 18.58 -23.17
C LEU A 437 0.93 18.19 -24.34
N TRP A 438 2.25 18.19 -24.11
CA TRP A 438 3.24 17.87 -25.14
C TRP A 438 3.15 16.42 -25.63
N LYS A 439 2.84 15.49 -24.71
CA LYS A 439 2.69 14.07 -25.01
C LYS A 439 1.51 13.84 -25.94
N ASP A 440 0.37 14.43 -25.61
CA ASP A 440 -0.89 14.32 -26.35
C ASP A 440 -0.73 14.86 -27.79
N LYS A 441 -0.07 16.02 -27.93
CA LYS A 441 0.25 16.64 -29.24
C LYS A 441 1.18 15.76 -30.08
N ALA A 442 2.27 15.26 -29.50
CA ALA A 442 3.20 14.39 -30.21
C ALA A 442 2.55 13.05 -30.61
N LEU A 443 1.75 12.46 -29.72
CA LEU A 443 1.02 11.21 -29.93
C LEU A 443 0.04 11.31 -31.10
N VAL A 444 -0.73 12.41 -31.17
CA VAL A 444 -1.65 12.69 -32.29
C VAL A 444 -0.89 12.81 -33.61
N GLU A 445 0.21 13.57 -33.66
CA GLU A 445 0.93 13.79 -34.93
C GLU A 445 1.74 12.54 -35.38
N ILE A 446 2.18 11.68 -34.45
CA ILE A 446 2.70 10.33 -34.77
C ILE A 446 1.60 9.46 -35.40
N ASN A 447 0.38 9.48 -34.85
CA ASN A 447 -0.74 8.71 -35.41
C ASN A 447 -1.19 9.27 -36.78
N ILE A 448 -1.11 10.59 -37.00
CA ILE A 448 -1.32 11.21 -38.32
C ILE A 448 -0.25 10.73 -39.31
N ALA A 449 1.03 10.68 -38.91
CA ALA A 449 2.12 10.20 -39.76
C ALA A 449 1.88 8.76 -40.25
N VAL A 450 1.47 7.86 -39.34
CA VAL A 450 1.11 6.47 -39.66
C VAL A 450 -0.03 6.41 -40.68
N LEU A 451 -1.16 7.07 -40.41
CA LEU A 451 -2.34 7.02 -41.29
C LEU A 451 -2.04 7.60 -42.68
N TYR A 452 -1.38 8.76 -42.73
CA TYR A 452 -0.98 9.41 -43.99
C TYR A 452 -0.03 8.54 -44.82
N SER A 453 0.94 7.88 -44.18
CA SER A 453 1.94 7.06 -44.86
C SER A 453 1.35 5.80 -45.47
N PHE A 454 0.51 5.08 -44.71
CA PHE A 454 -0.19 3.90 -45.21
C PHE A 454 -1.13 4.27 -46.38
N GLN A 455 -1.89 5.37 -46.26
CA GLN A 455 -2.73 5.87 -47.36
C GLN A 455 -1.92 6.25 -48.60
N SER A 456 -0.79 6.96 -48.43
CA SER A 456 0.09 7.37 -49.53
C SER A 456 0.75 6.19 -50.24
N CYS A 457 1.17 5.17 -49.48
CA CYS A 457 1.69 3.89 -49.99
C CYS A 457 0.58 2.92 -50.47
N LYS A 458 -0.70 3.31 -50.38
CA LYS A 458 -1.88 2.52 -50.78
C LYS A 458 -2.01 1.17 -50.05
N VAL A 459 -1.61 1.16 -48.77
CA VAL A 459 -1.72 0.01 -47.87
C VAL A 459 -2.96 0.17 -46.98
N THR A 460 -3.77 -0.89 -46.86
CA THR A 460 -5.00 -0.87 -46.06
C THR A 460 -4.69 -0.62 -44.58
N ILE A 461 -5.25 0.46 -44.05
CA ILE A 461 -5.28 0.81 -42.63
C ILE A 461 -6.65 1.41 -42.32
N VAL A 462 -7.08 1.37 -41.05
CA VAL A 462 -8.31 2.05 -40.60
C VAL A 462 -8.00 2.98 -39.43
N ASP A 463 -8.66 4.13 -39.36
CA ASP A 463 -8.60 4.99 -38.18
C ASP A 463 -9.48 4.42 -37.04
N HIS A 464 -9.29 4.95 -35.83
CA HIS A 464 -9.93 4.42 -34.63
C HIS A 464 -11.40 4.85 -34.48
N HIS A 465 -11.86 5.93 -35.12
CA HIS A 465 -13.28 6.29 -35.14
C HIS A 465 -14.03 5.37 -36.11
N SER A 466 -13.54 5.20 -37.35
CA SER A 466 -14.15 4.29 -38.33
C SER A 466 -14.16 2.83 -37.85
N ALA A 467 -13.08 2.39 -37.18
CA ALA A 467 -13.02 1.05 -36.59
C ALA A 467 -14.05 0.83 -35.47
N THR A 468 -14.23 1.82 -34.58
CA THR A 468 -15.16 1.71 -33.45
C THR A 468 -16.62 1.86 -33.87
N GLU A 469 -16.94 2.73 -34.85
CA GLU A 469 -18.23 2.71 -35.53
C GLU A 469 -18.53 1.34 -36.16
N SER A 470 -17.54 0.75 -36.83
CA SER A 470 -17.67 -0.57 -37.45
C SER A 470 -17.87 -1.68 -36.41
N PHE A 471 -17.31 -1.54 -35.21
CA PHE A 471 -17.59 -2.43 -34.09
C PHE A 471 -19.02 -2.27 -33.57
N MET A 472 -19.52 -1.04 -33.41
CA MET A 472 -20.90 -0.80 -32.94
C MET A 472 -21.93 -1.41 -33.91
N LYS A 473 -21.70 -1.25 -35.22
CA LYS A 473 -22.50 -1.90 -36.28
C LYS A 473 -22.40 -3.43 -36.24
N HIS A 474 -21.28 -4.01 -35.78
CA HIS A 474 -21.18 -5.45 -35.53
C HIS A 474 -21.96 -5.87 -34.27
N MET A 475 -21.80 -5.15 -33.16
CA MET A 475 -22.47 -5.40 -31.89
C MET A 475 -24.00 -5.38 -32.03
N GLU A 476 -24.57 -4.35 -32.67
CA GLU A 476 -26.00 -4.25 -32.97
C GLU A 476 -26.51 -5.49 -33.74
N ASN A 477 -25.75 -5.94 -34.74
CA ASN A 477 -26.10 -7.11 -35.53
C ASN A 477 -26.00 -8.43 -34.74
N GLU A 478 -25.02 -8.59 -33.85
CA GLU A 478 -24.94 -9.78 -32.99
C GLU A 478 -26.04 -9.79 -31.92
N TYR A 479 -26.40 -8.64 -31.33
CA TYR A 479 -27.60 -8.53 -30.47
C TYR A 479 -28.87 -8.90 -31.23
N ARG A 480 -29.04 -8.41 -32.46
CA ARG A 480 -30.22 -8.69 -33.30
C ARG A 480 -30.33 -10.15 -33.76
N VAL A 481 -29.21 -10.87 -33.92
CA VAL A 481 -29.17 -12.22 -34.52
C VAL A 481 -28.89 -13.34 -33.51
N ARG A 482 -28.21 -13.05 -32.39
CA ARG A 482 -27.81 -14.02 -31.35
C ARG A 482 -28.20 -13.62 -29.94
N GLY A 483 -28.70 -12.39 -29.72
CA GLY A 483 -29.05 -11.90 -28.39
C GLY A 483 -27.85 -11.53 -27.52
N GLY A 484 -26.68 -11.20 -28.09
CA GLY A 484 -25.54 -10.75 -27.30
C GLY A 484 -24.27 -10.53 -28.12
N CYS A 485 -23.27 -9.88 -27.53
CA CYS A 485 -21.96 -9.67 -28.18
C CYS A 485 -20.82 -9.54 -27.14
N PRO A 486 -19.84 -10.46 -27.13
CA PRO A 486 -18.73 -10.39 -26.17
C PRO A 486 -17.75 -9.26 -26.53
N GLY A 487 -17.30 -8.50 -25.52
CA GLY A 487 -16.38 -7.38 -25.72
C GLY A 487 -15.47 -7.14 -24.52
N ASP A 488 -14.17 -7.02 -24.78
CA ASP A 488 -13.17 -6.63 -23.78
C ASP A 488 -12.91 -5.12 -23.92
N TRP A 489 -13.55 -4.32 -23.07
CA TRP A 489 -13.60 -2.85 -23.19
C TRP A 489 -12.20 -2.21 -23.32
N VAL A 490 -11.19 -2.72 -22.59
CA VAL A 490 -9.80 -2.23 -22.64
C VAL A 490 -9.14 -2.35 -24.01
N TRP A 491 -9.57 -3.34 -24.79
CA TRP A 491 -8.98 -3.63 -26.10
C TRP A 491 -9.84 -3.14 -27.27
N ILE A 492 -11.16 -3.00 -27.05
CA ILE A 492 -12.08 -2.41 -28.04
C ILE A 492 -12.03 -0.88 -28.03
N VAL A 493 -11.84 -0.25 -26.86
CA VAL A 493 -11.61 1.19 -26.75
C VAL A 493 -10.18 1.53 -27.19
N PRO A 494 -9.98 2.49 -28.12
CA PRO A 494 -8.65 2.86 -28.58
C PRO A 494 -7.86 3.66 -27.51
N PRO A 495 -6.52 3.52 -27.46
CA PRO A 495 -5.67 4.20 -26.47
C PRO A 495 -5.52 5.71 -26.72
N MET A 496 -5.95 6.21 -27.89
CA MET A 496 -6.05 7.62 -28.22
C MET A 496 -7.53 7.97 -28.41
N SER A 497 -7.95 9.16 -27.93
CA SER A 497 -9.30 9.71 -28.13
C SER A 497 -10.46 8.82 -27.67
N GLY A 498 -10.22 7.82 -26.82
CA GLY A 498 -11.21 6.81 -26.44
C GLY A 498 -12.57 7.39 -26.04
N SER A 499 -12.58 8.41 -25.18
CA SER A 499 -13.80 9.07 -24.66
C SER A 499 -14.67 9.77 -25.72
N ILE A 500 -14.17 9.97 -26.93
CA ILE A 500 -14.92 10.51 -28.09
C ILE A 500 -15.11 9.45 -29.20
N THR A 501 -15.14 8.17 -28.82
CA THR A 501 -15.53 7.05 -29.69
C THR A 501 -16.78 6.35 -29.14
N PRO A 502 -17.71 5.89 -29.99
CA PRO A 502 -19.02 5.38 -29.57
C PRO A 502 -18.96 4.07 -28.76
N VAL A 503 -17.78 3.43 -28.70
CA VAL A 503 -17.52 2.24 -27.87
C VAL A 503 -17.22 2.56 -26.41
N PHE A 504 -16.78 3.77 -26.08
CA PHE A 504 -16.37 4.12 -24.71
C PHE A 504 -17.57 4.19 -23.77
N GLN A 505 -18.66 4.81 -24.23
CA GLN A 505 -19.93 4.93 -23.50
C GLN A 505 -20.78 3.65 -23.57
N GLN A 506 -20.31 2.61 -24.27
CA GLN A 506 -21.01 1.33 -24.41
C GLN A 506 -20.50 0.34 -23.36
N GLU A 507 -21.37 -0.07 -22.44
CA GLU A 507 -21.10 -1.21 -21.55
C GLU A 507 -20.93 -2.51 -22.38
N MET A 508 -19.94 -3.32 -22.02
CA MET A 508 -19.62 -4.58 -22.71
C MET A 508 -19.38 -5.69 -21.69
N LEU A 509 -19.84 -6.91 -22.00
CA LEU A 509 -19.60 -8.09 -21.18
C LEU A 509 -18.44 -8.90 -21.77
N ASN A 510 -17.41 -9.17 -20.96
CA ASN A 510 -16.25 -9.94 -21.39
C ASN A 510 -16.46 -11.44 -21.06
N TYR A 511 -17.12 -12.16 -21.97
CA TYR A 511 -17.36 -13.60 -21.85
C TYR A 511 -16.82 -14.37 -23.07
N ARG A 512 -16.55 -15.68 -22.88
CA ARG A 512 -16.04 -16.56 -23.94
C ARG A 512 -17.17 -17.42 -24.52
N LEU A 513 -17.25 -17.44 -25.85
CA LEU A 513 -18.02 -18.41 -26.63
C LEU A 513 -17.05 -19.33 -27.37
N THR A 514 -17.45 -20.56 -27.65
CA THR A 514 -16.80 -21.50 -28.57
C THR A 514 -17.50 -21.46 -29.94
N PRO A 515 -16.85 -21.81 -31.08
CA PRO A 515 -15.40 -21.85 -31.31
C PRO A 515 -14.69 -20.57 -30.90
N SER A 516 -13.38 -20.65 -30.61
CA SER A 516 -12.66 -19.56 -29.93
C SER A 516 -11.19 -19.40 -30.35
N PHE A 517 -10.63 -18.22 -30.10
CA PHE A 517 -9.18 -18.00 -30.03
C PHE A 517 -8.76 -17.84 -28.56
N GLU A 518 -7.69 -18.51 -28.18
CA GLU A 518 -7.06 -18.47 -26.85
C GLU A 518 -5.61 -17.98 -26.94
N TYR A 519 -5.11 -17.41 -25.85
CA TYR A 519 -3.67 -17.19 -25.68
C TYR A 519 -3.03 -18.49 -25.14
N GLN A 520 -2.02 -18.97 -25.85
CA GLN A 520 -1.20 -20.14 -25.48
C GLN A 520 0.21 -19.71 -25.02
N PRO A 521 0.93 -20.53 -24.23
CA PRO A 521 2.29 -20.18 -23.80
C PRO A 521 3.27 -20.16 -24.97
N ASP A 522 4.26 -19.29 -24.87
CA ASP A 522 5.36 -19.19 -25.85
C ASP A 522 6.05 -20.55 -25.98
N PRO A 523 6.28 -21.06 -27.19
CA PRO A 523 6.71 -22.45 -27.36
C PRO A 523 8.11 -22.73 -26.79
N TRP A 524 9.03 -21.77 -26.70
CA TRP A 524 10.30 -21.98 -25.99
C TRP A 524 10.12 -22.19 -24.47
N ASN A 525 9.02 -21.71 -23.89
CA ASN A 525 8.66 -21.97 -22.50
C ASN A 525 8.13 -23.39 -22.27
N THR A 526 7.68 -24.13 -23.29
CA THR A 526 7.22 -25.53 -23.17
C THR A 526 8.15 -26.56 -23.84
N HIS A 527 8.79 -26.22 -24.95
CA HIS A 527 9.52 -27.15 -25.83
C HIS A 527 10.66 -27.96 -25.17
N VAL A 528 10.90 -29.14 -25.72
CA VAL A 528 11.88 -30.13 -25.27
C VAL A 528 12.81 -30.53 -26.42
N TRP A 529 13.99 -29.91 -26.46
CA TRP A 529 15.03 -30.12 -27.48
C TRP A 529 15.45 -31.59 -27.64
N LYS A 530 15.50 -32.05 -28.89
CA LYS A 530 15.95 -33.39 -29.29
C LYS A 530 17.47 -33.41 -29.43
N GLY A 531 18.08 -34.57 -29.17
CA GLY A 531 19.53 -34.71 -29.16
C GLY A 531 20.11 -35.32 -30.43
N VAL A 532 21.37 -35.01 -30.72
CA VAL A 532 22.17 -35.76 -31.71
C VAL A 532 22.19 -37.23 -31.28
N ASN A 533 21.94 -38.13 -32.24
CA ASN A 533 21.70 -39.57 -32.04
C ASN A 533 20.39 -39.94 -31.31
N GLY A 534 19.36 -39.08 -31.33
CA GLY A 534 17.98 -39.43 -30.94
C GLY A 534 17.74 -39.67 -29.44
N THR A 535 18.80 -39.73 -28.63
CA THR A 535 18.67 -39.70 -27.17
C THR A 535 18.33 -38.28 -26.70
N PRO A 536 17.40 -38.09 -25.75
CA PRO A 536 17.03 -36.76 -25.26
C PRO A 536 18.20 -36.14 -24.49
N THR A 537 18.93 -35.23 -25.14
CA THR A 537 20.10 -34.57 -24.54
C THR A 537 19.74 -33.83 -23.27
N LYS A 538 20.46 -34.13 -22.16
CA LYS A 538 20.34 -33.41 -20.87
C LYS A 538 20.63 -31.91 -21.06
N LYS A 539 19.58 -31.12 -21.29
CA LYS A 539 19.49 -29.64 -21.30
C LYS A 539 20.84 -28.90 -21.34
N ARG A 540 21.42 -28.74 -22.54
CA ARG A 540 22.62 -27.93 -22.79
C ARG A 540 22.35 -26.69 -23.67
N ALA A 541 21.49 -25.81 -23.14
CA ALA A 541 21.46 -24.39 -23.51
C ALA A 541 21.03 -23.61 -22.25
N ILE A 542 21.69 -22.48 -21.95
CA ILE A 542 21.45 -21.70 -20.71
C ILE A 542 20.48 -20.54 -21.02
N GLY A 543 19.29 -20.88 -21.49
CA GLY A 543 18.24 -19.90 -21.78
C GLY A 543 17.64 -19.27 -20.50
N PHE A 544 16.63 -18.42 -20.68
CA PHE A 544 15.89 -17.75 -19.61
C PHE A 544 15.35 -18.75 -18.54
N LYS A 545 15.16 -20.02 -18.91
CA LYS A 545 15.01 -21.21 -18.03
C LYS A 545 16.21 -21.56 -17.11
N LYS A 546 17.20 -20.68 -16.91
CA LYS A 546 18.02 -20.61 -15.67
C LYS A 546 17.77 -19.31 -14.91
N LEU A 547 17.84 -18.15 -15.58
CA LEU A 547 17.56 -16.81 -15.03
C LEU A 547 16.17 -16.77 -14.35
N ALA A 548 15.13 -16.80 -15.17
CA ALA A 548 13.73 -16.85 -14.80
C ALA A 548 13.26 -18.24 -14.34
N LYS A 549 14.08 -19.30 -14.44
CA LYS A 549 13.82 -20.48 -13.58
C LYS A 549 14.16 -20.18 -12.14
N ALA A 550 15.29 -19.55 -11.85
CA ALA A 550 15.68 -19.31 -10.48
C ALA A 550 14.72 -18.27 -9.85
N VAL A 551 14.54 -17.08 -10.46
CA VAL A 551 13.21 -16.59 -10.89
C VAL A 551 11.97 -17.29 -10.29
N LYS A 552 11.31 -18.01 -11.17
CA LYS A 552 10.08 -18.80 -11.02
C LYS A 552 10.33 -20.15 -10.34
N PHE A 553 11.31 -20.22 -9.44
CA PHE A 553 11.59 -21.33 -8.51
C PHE A 553 11.68 -20.77 -7.10
N SER A 554 12.38 -19.67 -6.83
CA SER A 554 12.18 -18.92 -5.59
C SER A 554 10.78 -18.32 -5.53
N ALA A 555 10.34 -17.58 -6.55
CA ALA A 555 8.97 -17.04 -6.58
C ALA A 555 7.88 -18.12 -6.71
N LYS A 556 8.22 -19.35 -7.12
CA LYS A 556 7.26 -20.47 -7.23
C LYS A 556 7.31 -21.46 -6.07
N LEU A 557 8.44 -21.59 -5.35
CA LEU A 557 8.46 -22.20 -4.01
C LEU A 557 7.81 -21.26 -3.02
N MET A 558 8.12 -19.96 -3.03
CA MET A 558 7.35 -18.96 -2.27
C MET A 558 5.87 -19.05 -2.67
N GLY A 559 5.52 -18.91 -3.95
CA GLY A 559 4.11 -18.95 -4.39
C GLY A 559 3.37 -20.28 -4.13
N GLN A 560 4.00 -21.45 -4.31
CA GLN A 560 3.33 -22.75 -4.10
C GLN A 560 3.50 -23.31 -2.68
N ALA A 561 4.39 -22.75 -1.86
CA ALA A 561 4.35 -22.92 -0.41
C ALA A 561 3.29 -21.97 0.18
N MET A 562 3.29 -20.68 -0.17
CA MET A 562 2.35 -19.70 0.38
C MET A 562 0.90 -20.00 -0.02
N ALA A 563 0.62 -20.40 -1.27
CA ALA A 563 -0.70 -20.94 -1.66
C ALA A 563 -1.03 -22.35 -1.11
N LYS A 564 -0.16 -22.92 -0.28
CA LYS A 564 -0.39 -24.11 0.57
C LYS A 564 -0.35 -23.80 2.06
N ARG A 565 0.06 -22.59 2.45
CA ARG A 565 0.17 -22.13 3.83
C ARG A 565 -1.09 -21.36 4.20
N VAL A 566 -1.33 -21.25 5.48
CA VAL A 566 -2.49 -20.55 6.03
C VAL A 566 -2.29 -19.03 5.87
N LYS A 567 -3.38 -18.31 5.59
CA LYS A 567 -3.37 -16.84 5.53
C LYS A 567 -3.19 -16.29 6.95
N ALA A 568 -2.28 -15.35 7.14
CA ALA A 568 -2.03 -14.70 8.43
C ALA A 568 -2.27 -13.19 8.32
N THR A 569 -3.32 -12.71 8.96
CA THR A 569 -3.84 -11.35 8.81
C THR A 569 -3.45 -10.51 10.01
N ILE A 570 -2.47 -9.63 9.84
CA ILE A 570 -1.90 -8.84 10.93
C ILE A 570 -2.56 -7.46 10.95
N LEU A 571 -3.46 -7.24 11.91
CA LEU A 571 -4.15 -5.97 12.12
C LEU A 571 -3.41 -5.11 13.13
N PHE A 572 -3.28 -3.81 12.87
CA PHE A 572 -2.65 -2.87 13.81
C PHE A 572 -3.47 -1.60 14.04
N ALA A 573 -3.35 -1.05 15.26
CA ALA A 573 -3.74 0.32 15.56
C ALA A 573 -2.64 1.02 16.39
N THR A 574 -2.38 2.30 16.10
CA THR A 574 -1.22 3.03 16.61
C THR A 574 -1.40 4.55 16.54
N GLU A 575 -0.99 5.25 17.60
CA GLU A 575 -0.93 6.73 17.62
C GLU A 575 0.44 7.26 17.17
N THR A 576 1.52 6.54 17.49
CA THR A 576 2.92 6.99 17.34
C THR A 576 3.75 6.14 16.38
N GLY A 577 3.16 5.13 15.75
CA GLY A 577 3.80 4.26 14.75
C GLY A 577 4.41 2.97 15.31
N LYS A 578 4.67 2.86 16.62
CA LYS A 578 5.30 1.67 17.23
C LYS A 578 4.60 0.35 16.87
N SER A 579 3.29 0.28 17.04
CA SER A 579 2.49 -0.93 16.76
C SER A 579 2.54 -1.33 15.29
N HIS A 580 2.64 -0.36 14.38
CA HIS A 580 2.76 -0.56 12.94
C HIS A 580 4.15 -1.10 12.52
N ASP A 581 5.22 -0.59 13.13
CA ASP A 581 6.58 -1.13 12.92
C ASP A 581 6.73 -2.54 13.53
N TYR A 582 6.06 -2.81 14.66
CA TYR A 582 5.96 -4.14 15.24
C TYR A 582 5.13 -5.10 14.36
N ALA A 583 3.98 -4.68 13.85
CA ALA A 583 3.18 -5.46 12.90
C ALA A 583 3.95 -5.79 11.61
N LYS A 584 4.72 -4.84 11.07
CA LYS A 584 5.62 -5.08 9.93
C LYS A 584 6.76 -6.03 10.26
N THR A 585 7.33 -5.93 11.46
CA THR A 585 8.34 -6.89 11.92
C THR A 585 7.75 -8.29 12.08
N LEU A 586 6.55 -8.40 12.64
CA LEU A 586 5.79 -9.66 12.77
C LEU A 586 5.49 -10.29 11.41
N CYS A 587 5.16 -9.49 10.40
CA CYS A 587 4.93 -9.95 9.03
C CYS A 587 6.17 -10.61 8.40
N GLU A 588 7.36 -10.03 8.55
CA GLU A 588 8.59 -10.65 8.04
C GLU A 588 8.95 -11.96 8.76
N ILE A 589 8.51 -12.15 10.01
CA ILE A 589 8.61 -13.45 10.70
C ILE A 589 7.58 -14.43 10.12
N PHE A 590 6.31 -14.04 10.07
CA PHE A 590 5.23 -14.94 9.67
C PHE A 590 5.36 -15.41 8.21
N LYS A 591 5.91 -14.60 7.30
CA LYS A 591 6.27 -15.02 5.93
C LYS A 591 7.17 -16.27 5.85
N HIS A 592 7.91 -16.62 6.90
CA HIS A 592 8.69 -17.87 6.91
C HIS A 592 7.81 -19.12 6.87
N ALA A 593 6.57 -19.07 7.38
CA ALA A 593 5.65 -20.22 7.47
C ALA A 593 4.20 -19.97 6.99
N PHE A 594 3.78 -18.72 6.80
CA PHE A 594 2.40 -18.29 6.49
C PHE A 594 2.34 -17.38 5.25
N ASP A 595 1.15 -17.16 4.71
CA ASP A 595 0.90 -16.08 3.74
C ASP A 595 0.43 -14.82 4.50
N ALA A 596 1.40 -13.98 4.89
CA ALA A 596 1.19 -12.92 5.88
C ALA A 596 0.98 -11.52 5.28
N LYS A 597 -0.16 -10.88 5.60
CA LYS A 597 -0.48 -9.47 5.24
C LYS A 597 -0.53 -8.58 6.48
N VAL A 598 -0.31 -7.26 6.32
CA VAL A 598 -0.47 -6.24 7.37
C VAL A 598 -1.47 -5.20 6.91
N MET A 599 -2.45 -4.86 7.75
CA MET A 599 -3.47 -3.85 7.48
C MET A 599 -3.73 -2.97 8.72
N SER A 600 -4.11 -1.72 8.47
CA SER A 600 -4.62 -0.82 9.52
C SER A 600 -6.03 -1.24 9.93
N MET A 601 -6.40 -1.07 11.20
CA MET A 601 -7.74 -1.41 11.69
C MET A 601 -8.87 -0.52 11.11
N ASP A 602 -8.57 0.63 10.52
CA ASP A 602 -9.53 1.50 9.84
C ASP A 602 -9.59 1.30 8.31
N ASP A 603 -8.61 0.60 7.73
CA ASP A 603 -8.56 0.15 6.33
C ASP A 603 -9.14 -1.28 6.14
N TYR A 604 -9.45 -1.99 7.23
CA TYR A 604 -9.92 -3.38 7.23
C TYR A 604 -11.45 -3.45 7.34
N ASP A 605 -12.10 -4.19 6.44
CA ASP A 605 -13.54 -4.46 6.53
C ASP A 605 -13.80 -5.58 7.54
N VAL A 606 -14.58 -5.27 8.58
CA VAL A 606 -14.90 -6.22 9.66
C VAL A 606 -15.77 -7.38 9.16
N VAL A 607 -16.43 -7.25 8.01
CA VAL A 607 -17.17 -8.36 7.36
C VAL A 607 -16.23 -9.48 6.91
N ASP A 608 -14.99 -9.19 6.51
CA ASP A 608 -14.02 -10.23 6.12
C ASP A 608 -13.62 -11.13 7.31
N LEU A 609 -13.91 -10.73 8.55
CA LEU A 609 -13.38 -11.37 9.75
C LEU A 609 -13.91 -12.79 9.96
N GLU A 610 -15.14 -13.09 9.55
CA GLU A 610 -15.70 -14.46 9.59
C GLU A 610 -15.08 -15.42 8.53
N HIS A 611 -14.26 -14.89 7.61
CA HIS A 611 -13.58 -15.64 6.55
C HIS A 611 -12.06 -15.75 6.75
N GLU A 612 -11.49 -15.09 7.76
CA GLU A 612 -10.06 -15.15 8.07
C GLU A 612 -9.68 -16.44 8.83
N THR A 613 -8.50 -16.99 8.53
CA THR A 613 -8.05 -18.26 9.13
C THR A 613 -7.14 -18.06 10.34
N LEU A 614 -6.22 -17.10 10.26
CA LEU A 614 -5.39 -16.66 11.39
C LEU A 614 -5.32 -15.13 11.41
N VAL A 615 -5.75 -14.53 12.53
CA VAL A 615 -5.67 -13.08 12.76
C VAL A 615 -4.71 -12.78 13.91
N LEU A 616 -3.76 -11.87 13.69
CA LEU A 616 -2.83 -11.40 14.71
C LEU A 616 -3.06 -9.91 14.93
N VAL A 617 -3.18 -9.50 16.19
CA VAL A 617 -3.45 -8.10 16.54
C VAL A 617 -2.23 -7.50 17.19
N VAL A 618 -1.75 -6.35 16.70
CA VAL A 618 -0.64 -5.59 17.30
C VAL A 618 -1.09 -4.14 17.51
N THR A 619 -1.56 -3.83 18.72
CA THR A 619 -2.23 -2.55 18.99
C THR A 619 -1.66 -1.83 20.21
N SER A 620 -1.64 -0.51 20.18
CA SER A 620 -1.42 0.31 21.38
C SER A 620 -2.74 0.59 22.10
N THR A 621 -2.67 1.00 23.36
CA THR A 621 -3.79 1.65 24.07
C THR A 621 -3.48 3.15 24.24
N PHE A 622 -4.49 4.01 24.23
CA PHE A 622 -4.33 5.46 24.39
C PHE A 622 -5.36 6.03 25.38
N GLY A 623 -5.44 7.37 25.51
CA GLY A 623 -6.40 8.04 26.39
C GLY A 623 -6.31 7.56 27.85
N ASN A 624 -7.44 7.09 28.39
CA ASN A 624 -7.49 6.37 29.66
C ASN A 624 -8.07 4.95 29.48
N GLY A 625 -7.37 4.14 28.67
CA GLY A 625 -7.76 2.77 28.32
C GLY A 625 -8.51 2.67 26.98
N ASP A 626 -8.45 3.70 26.16
CA ASP A 626 -9.23 3.84 24.93
C ASP A 626 -8.44 3.29 23.71
N PRO A 627 -9.14 2.96 22.59
CA PRO A 627 -8.47 2.63 21.33
C PRO A 627 -7.60 3.79 20.81
N PRO A 628 -6.57 3.51 19.99
CA PRO A 628 -5.96 4.50 19.09
C PRO A 628 -7.00 5.01 18.08
N GLU A 629 -6.83 6.22 17.55
CA GLU A 629 -7.74 6.84 16.56
C GLU A 629 -8.06 5.90 15.37
N ASN A 630 -7.08 5.16 14.85
CA ASN A 630 -7.25 4.22 13.74
C ASN A 630 -7.77 2.82 14.16
N GLY A 631 -8.07 2.61 15.45
CA GLY A 631 -8.64 1.38 16.01
C GLY A 631 -10.08 1.53 16.52
N GLU A 632 -10.58 2.76 16.69
CA GLU A 632 -11.91 3.05 17.27
C GLU A 632 -13.06 2.34 16.53
N LYS A 633 -13.09 2.43 15.18
CA LYS A 633 -14.12 1.78 14.35
C LYS A 633 -14.16 0.26 14.54
N PHE A 634 -12.99 -0.37 14.56
CA PHE A 634 -12.83 -1.82 14.69
C PHE A 634 -13.30 -2.29 16.07
N GLY A 635 -12.89 -1.59 17.14
CA GLY A 635 -13.38 -1.87 18.50
C GLY A 635 -14.89 -1.70 18.66
N ALA A 636 -15.47 -0.68 18.03
CA ALA A 636 -16.92 -0.46 18.04
C ALA A 636 -17.69 -1.58 17.32
N ALA A 637 -17.20 -2.03 16.16
CA ALA A 637 -17.83 -3.10 15.39
C ALA A 637 -17.82 -4.45 16.14
N LEU A 638 -16.68 -4.85 16.72
CA LEU A 638 -16.60 -6.07 17.56
C LEU A 638 -17.58 -6.01 18.74
N MET A 639 -17.65 -4.87 19.43
CA MET A 639 -18.59 -4.64 20.53
C MET A 639 -20.06 -4.74 20.10
N GLU A 640 -20.38 -4.53 18.82
CA GLU A 640 -21.72 -4.65 18.23
C GLU A 640 -22.02 -6.08 17.79
N MET A 641 -21.07 -6.77 17.16
CA MET A 641 -21.18 -8.19 16.79
C MET A 641 -21.48 -9.10 18.00
N CYS A 642 -20.94 -8.79 19.18
CA CYS A 642 -21.25 -9.56 20.40
C CYS A 642 -22.68 -9.35 20.94
N HIS A 643 -23.39 -8.29 20.54
CA HIS A 643 -24.65 -7.85 21.15
C HIS A 643 -25.73 -7.41 20.12
N PRO A 644 -26.03 -8.22 19.07
CA PRO A 644 -26.88 -7.78 17.95
C PRO A 644 -28.39 -7.69 18.27
N THR A 645 -28.84 -8.27 19.39
CA THR A 645 -30.27 -8.44 19.72
C THR A 645 -30.65 -8.00 21.14
N SER A 646 -29.71 -7.46 21.93
CA SER A 646 -30.00 -6.98 23.29
C SER A 646 -30.65 -5.59 23.27
N ASN A 647 -31.73 -5.41 24.04
CA ASN A 647 -32.26 -4.07 24.35
C ASN A 647 -31.14 -3.17 24.91
N THR A 648 -31.13 -1.90 24.48
CA THR A 648 -30.03 -0.95 24.68
C THR A 648 -29.64 -0.73 26.15
N GLU A 649 -30.56 -0.95 27.08
CA GLU A 649 -30.36 -0.75 28.53
C GLU A 649 -29.48 -1.84 29.20
N ASN A 650 -29.33 -3.02 28.59
CA ASN A 650 -28.59 -4.16 29.18
C ASN A 650 -27.16 -4.34 28.63
N ARG A 651 -26.73 -3.55 27.65
CA ARG A 651 -25.41 -3.70 26.99
C ARG A 651 -24.32 -3.00 27.81
N LYS A 652 -23.46 -3.79 28.49
CA LYS A 652 -22.27 -3.26 29.18
C LYS A 652 -21.35 -2.55 28.18
N SER A 653 -20.97 -1.31 28.43
CA SER A 653 -20.11 -0.54 27.52
C SER A 653 -18.68 -1.07 27.45
N TYR A 654 -17.91 -0.56 26.50
CA TYR A 654 -16.46 -0.76 26.45
C TYR A 654 -15.77 -0.33 27.77
N LYS A 655 -16.13 0.81 28.36
CA LYS A 655 -15.50 1.31 29.60
C LYS A 655 -15.91 0.50 30.82
N VAL A 656 -17.18 0.10 30.95
CA VAL A 656 -17.64 -0.80 32.04
C VAL A 656 -17.00 -2.19 31.95
N ARG A 657 -16.71 -2.67 30.74
CA ARG A 657 -16.08 -3.98 30.53
C ARG A 657 -14.57 -3.97 30.75
N PHE A 658 -13.85 -3.08 30.07
CA PHE A 658 -12.39 -3.15 29.93
C PHE A 658 -11.66 -2.07 30.73
N ASN A 659 -12.34 -0.96 31.06
CA ASN A 659 -11.81 0.12 31.89
C ASN A 659 -12.52 0.19 33.27
N SER A 660 -13.01 -0.94 33.79
CA SER A 660 -13.77 -0.98 35.05
C SER A 660 -12.97 -0.45 36.24
N VAL A 661 -13.65 0.19 37.18
CA VAL A 661 -13.07 0.62 38.47
C VAL A 661 -12.98 -0.55 39.47
N SER A 662 -13.75 -1.63 39.29
CA SER A 662 -13.77 -2.78 40.21
C SER A 662 -12.63 -3.79 40.00
N SER A 663 -12.02 -3.84 38.81
CA SER A 663 -10.99 -4.85 38.48
C SER A 663 -9.60 -4.58 39.07
N TYR A 664 -9.41 -3.47 39.80
CA TYR A 664 -8.12 -3.02 40.35
C TYR A 664 -7.47 -4.01 41.33
N SER A 665 -8.20 -5.03 41.82
CA SER A 665 -7.70 -6.10 42.69
C SER A 665 -7.55 -7.48 42.02
N ASP A 666 -8.32 -7.81 40.98
CA ASP A 666 -8.61 -9.21 40.61
C ASP A 666 -8.18 -9.65 39.20
N THR A 667 -7.40 -8.84 38.47
CA THR A 667 -6.65 -9.30 37.28
C THR A 667 -5.60 -10.39 37.57
N ARG A 668 -5.46 -10.80 38.84
CA ARG A 668 -4.63 -11.92 39.32
C ARG A 668 -5.37 -13.25 39.47
N LYS A 669 -6.66 -13.35 39.09
CA LYS A 669 -7.50 -14.52 39.40
C LYS A 669 -8.21 -15.21 38.24
N SER A 670 -8.08 -14.75 36.99
CA SER A 670 -8.61 -15.44 35.80
C SER A 670 -7.61 -16.45 35.18
N SER A 671 -6.71 -16.99 35.99
CA SER A 671 -5.73 -18.03 35.57
C SER A 671 -5.50 -19.03 36.71
N SER A 672 -6.58 -19.62 37.19
CA SER A 672 -6.56 -20.77 38.10
C SER A 672 -6.42 -22.06 37.29
N ASP A 673 -5.33 -22.80 37.49
CA ASP A 673 -5.08 -24.10 36.86
C ASP A 673 -5.96 -25.21 37.45
N GLU A 674 -7.25 -25.21 37.11
CA GLU A 674 -8.08 -26.42 37.15
C GLU A 674 -8.77 -26.63 35.78
N PRO A 675 -8.78 -27.85 35.24
CA PRO A 675 -9.48 -28.16 33.99
C PRO A 675 -10.98 -28.28 34.24
N GLU A 676 -11.67 -27.14 34.36
CA GLU A 676 -13.14 -27.12 34.36
C GLU A 676 -13.68 -27.93 33.16
N THR A 677 -14.71 -28.73 33.43
CA THR A 677 -15.11 -29.79 32.51
C THR A 677 -15.50 -29.22 31.15
N LYS A 678 -14.87 -29.75 30.08
CA LYS A 678 -15.25 -29.44 28.69
C LYS A 678 -16.72 -29.82 28.45
N ILE A 679 -17.61 -28.84 28.64
CA ILE A 679 -18.96 -28.88 28.10
C ILE A 679 -18.78 -28.81 26.59
N ASN A 680 -19.16 -29.88 25.88
CA ASN A 680 -19.17 -29.89 24.42
C ASN A 680 -20.24 -28.90 23.92
N PHE A 681 -19.83 -27.66 23.69
CA PHE A 681 -20.61 -26.68 22.95
C PHE A 681 -20.18 -26.70 21.48
N GLU A 682 -21.15 -26.94 20.60
CA GLU A 682 -21.00 -26.70 19.17
C GLU A 682 -20.96 -25.17 18.97
N SER A 683 -19.75 -24.59 19.03
CA SER A 683 -19.54 -23.14 18.95
C SER A 683 -20.07 -22.60 17.63
N THR A 684 -21.17 -21.86 17.72
CA THR A 684 -21.91 -21.27 16.60
C THR A 684 -21.79 -19.74 16.61
N GLY A 685 -20.68 -19.23 17.13
CA GLY A 685 -20.32 -17.81 17.09
C GLY A 685 -19.83 -17.37 15.70
N PRO A 686 -19.96 -16.08 15.32
CA PRO A 686 -19.58 -15.58 14.00
C PRO A 686 -18.11 -15.83 13.60
N LEU A 687 -17.20 -15.92 14.57
CA LEU A 687 -15.77 -16.11 14.34
C LEU A 687 -15.29 -17.55 14.63
N ALA A 688 -16.19 -18.55 14.63
CA ALA A 688 -15.86 -19.95 14.95
C ALA A 688 -14.77 -20.61 14.06
N ASN A 689 -14.46 -20.02 12.90
CA ASN A 689 -13.37 -20.47 12.01
C ASN A 689 -12.02 -19.76 12.27
N VAL A 690 -12.00 -18.71 13.10
CA VAL A 690 -10.86 -17.80 13.26
C VAL A 690 -9.95 -18.24 14.38
N ARG A 691 -8.65 -18.41 14.07
CA ARG A 691 -7.59 -18.55 15.08
C ARG A 691 -6.96 -17.20 15.36
N PHE A 692 -6.65 -16.85 16.61
CA PHE A 692 -6.10 -15.52 16.90
C PHE A 692 -5.11 -15.43 18.08
N SER A 693 -4.35 -14.33 18.11
CA SER A 693 -3.61 -13.86 19.30
C SER A 693 -3.28 -12.37 19.18
N ALA A 694 -3.25 -11.66 20.30
CA ALA A 694 -3.00 -10.23 20.37
C ALA A 694 -1.69 -9.86 21.11
N PHE A 695 -1.13 -8.70 20.76
CA PHE A 695 -0.04 -8.04 21.47
C PHE A 695 -0.41 -6.59 21.76
N GLY A 696 -0.46 -6.24 23.05
CA GLY A 696 -0.74 -4.89 23.53
C GLY A 696 0.53 -4.10 23.82
N LEU A 697 0.63 -2.90 23.25
CA LEU A 697 1.59 -1.88 23.66
C LEU A 697 0.89 -0.93 24.64
N GLY A 698 1.52 -0.70 25.80
CA GLY A 698 0.98 0.21 26.81
C GLY A 698 2.08 0.73 27.74
N SER A 699 1.67 1.33 28.86
CA SER A 699 2.57 1.70 29.94
C SER A 699 1.94 1.41 31.29
N ARG A 700 2.66 0.77 32.22
CA ARG A 700 2.16 0.49 33.60
C ARG A 700 2.00 1.74 34.46
N ALA A 701 2.30 2.93 33.93
CA ALA A 701 1.90 4.20 34.53
C ALA A 701 0.39 4.50 34.40
N TYR A 702 -0.31 3.84 33.46
CA TYR A 702 -1.74 4.05 33.21
C TYR A 702 -2.57 2.98 33.93
N PRO A 703 -3.75 3.30 34.51
CA PRO A 703 -4.56 2.33 35.24
C PRO A 703 -5.04 1.16 34.38
N HIS A 704 -5.34 1.44 33.11
CA HIS A 704 -5.91 0.52 32.14
C HIS A 704 -4.83 0.05 31.17
N PHE A 705 -3.80 -0.61 31.71
CA PHE A 705 -2.66 -1.15 30.96
C PHE A 705 -3.14 -2.08 29.83
N CYS A 706 -2.67 -1.85 28.61
CA CYS A 706 -3.01 -2.64 27.42
C CYS A 706 -4.52 -2.85 27.14
N ALA A 707 -5.41 -2.02 27.71
CA ALA A 707 -6.86 -2.28 27.74
C ALA A 707 -7.51 -2.50 26.37
N PHE A 708 -7.10 -1.79 25.31
CA PHE A 708 -7.67 -2.04 23.98
C PHE A 708 -7.23 -3.39 23.39
N ALA A 709 -6.02 -3.86 23.71
CA ALA A 709 -5.59 -5.20 23.32
C ALA A 709 -6.38 -6.27 24.09
N HIS A 710 -6.59 -6.09 25.41
CA HIS A 710 -7.45 -6.97 26.21
C HIS A 710 -8.89 -6.99 25.69
N ALA A 711 -9.43 -5.83 25.27
CA ALA A 711 -10.76 -5.74 24.69
C ALA A 711 -10.88 -6.55 23.39
N VAL A 712 -9.95 -6.38 22.45
CA VAL A 712 -9.95 -7.14 21.19
C VAL A 712 -9.74 -8.64 21.45
N ASP A 713 -8.81 -9.01 22.35
CA ASP A 713 -8.55 -10.41 22.71
C ASP A 713 -9.77 -11.09 23.36
N THR A 714 -10.53 -10.38 24.20
CA THR A 714 -11.77 -10.89 24.80
C THR A 714 -12.91 -10.99 23.78
N LEU A 715 -13.08 -9.97 22.94
CA LEU A 715 -14.20 -9.92 21.98
C LEU A 715 -14.04 -10.95 20.86
N PHE A 716 -12.82 -11.28 20.43
CA PHE A 716 -12.58 -12.38 19.48
C PHE A 716 -13.02 -13.74 20.06
N GLU A 717 -12.74 -13.99 21.34
CA GLU A 717 -13.17 -15.22 22.03
C GLU A 717 -14.69 -15.28 22.24
N GLU A 718 -15.33 -14.17 22.65
CA GLU A 718 -16.79 -14.10 22.79
C GLU A 718 -17.55 -14.31 21.46
N LEU A 719 -16.95 -13.94 20.33
CA LEU A 719 -17.48 -14.21 19.00
C LEU A 719 -17.20 -15.64 18.51
N GLY A 720 -16.56 -16.48 19.34
CA GLY A 720 -16.30 -17.90 19.06
C GLY A 720 -14.92 -18.18 18.45
N GLY A 721 -14.05 -17.18 18.28
CA GLY A 721 -12.68 -17.37 17.80
C GLY A 721 -11.81 -18.12 18.81
N GLU A 722 -10.84 -18.89 18.33
CA GLU A 722 -9.98 -19.74 19.16
C GLU A 722 -8.58 -19.15 19.33
N ARG A 723 -8.20 -18.84 20.57
CA ARG A 723 -6.94 -18.18 20.91
C ARG A 723 -5.75 -19.16 20.86
N ILE A 724 -4.78 -18.92 19.97
CA ILE A 724 -3.60 -19.79 19.78
C ILE A 724 -2.44 -19.52 20.75
N LEU A 725 -2.40 -18.33 21.34
CA LEU A 725 -1.46 -17.96 22.40
C LEU A 725 -2.08 -16.84 23.24
N ARG A 726 -1.92 -16.90 24.56
CA ARG A 726 -2.25 -15.81 25.49
C ARG A 726 -1.71 -14.47 24.98
N MET A 727 -2.49 -13.41 25.15
CA MET A 727 -2.11 -12.04 24.80
C MET A 727 -0.73 -11.67 25.38
N GLY A 728 0.12 -11.04 24.58
CA GLY A 728 1.38 -10.46 25.05
C GLY A 728 1.25 -8.98 25.41
N GLU A 729 2.08 -8.51 26.34
CA GLU A 729 2.06 -7.13 26.87
C GLU A 729 3.46 -6.50 26.80
N GLY A 730 3.57 -5.30 26.21
CA GLY A 730 4.80 -4.53 26.11
C GLY A 730 4.72 -3.19 26.85
N ASP A 731 5.33 -3.10 28.03
CA ASP A 731 5.38 -1.88 28.84
C ASP A 731 6.49 -0.93 28.37
N GLU A 732 6.11 0.28 27.95
CA GLU A 732 7.02 1.34 27.54
C GLU A 732 8.05 1.73 28.62
N LEU A 733 7.73 1.52 29.90
CA LEU A 733 8.65 1.80 31.01
C LEU A 733 9.80 0.79 31.10
N CYS A 734 9.56 -0.47 30.71
CA CYS A 734 10.47 -1.59 30.91
C CYS A 734 10.23 -2.71 29.88
N GLY A 735 11.19 -2.95 28.99
CA GLY A 735 11.24 -4.18 28.18
C GLY A 735 10.24 -4.30 27.03
N GLN A 736 9.48 -3.27 26.63
CA GLN A 736 8.49 -3.31 25.52
C GLN A 736 8.95 -4.11 24.28
N GLU A 737 10.19 -3.87 23.84
CA GLU A 737 10.84 -4.54 22.70
C GLU A 737 11.20 -6.01 22.98
N GLU A 738 11.64 -6.33 24.20
CA GLU A 738 11.96 -7.70 24.64
C GLU A 738 10.66 -8.53 24.79
N SER A 739 9.61 -7.96 25.35
CA SER A 739 8.27 -8.56 25.41
C SER A 739 7.72 -8.82 24.01
N PHE A 740 7.81 -7.85 23.09
CA PHE A 740 7.37 -8.02 21.71
C PHE A 740 8.15 -9.15 21.02
N ARG A 741 9.49 -9.16 21.13
CA ARG A 741 10.33 -10.24 20.60
C ARG A 741 9.96 -11.59 21.18
N THR A 742 9.74 -11.67 22.48
CA THR A 742 9.42 -12.92 23.17
C THR A 742 8.04 -13.46 22.76
N TRP A 743 7.03 -12.60 22.71
CA TRP A 743 5.70 -12.96 22.19
C TRP A 743 5.76 -13.33 20.72
N ALA A 744 6.43 -12.55 19.86
CA ALA A 744 6.54 -12.80 18.42
C ALA A 744 7.18 -14.18 18.11
N LYS A 745 8.18 -14.60 18.88
CA LYS A 745 8.75 -15.96 18.79
C LYS A 745 7.76 -17.04 19.24
N LYS A 746 7.11 -16.84 20.39
CA LYS A 746 6.14 -17.80 20.95
C LYS A 746 4.90 -17.96 20.05
N VAL A 747 4.34 -16.87 19.53
CA VAL A 747 3.12 -16.89 18.70
C VAL A 747 3.39 -17.45 17.31
N PHE A 748 4.58 -17.20 16.74
CA PHE A 748 5.00 -17.86 15.50
C PHE A 748 5.10 -19.38 15.68
N LYS A 749 5.74 -19.85 16.76
CA LYS A 749 5.82 -21.29 17.07
C LYS A 749 4.42 -21.89 17.32
N ALA A 750 3.60 -21.26 18.16
CA ALA A 750 2.24 -21.71 18.45
C ALA A 750 1.38 -21.80 17.18
N ALA A 751 1.44 -20.79 16.30
CA ALA A 751 0.75 -20.82 15.01
C ALA A 751 1.25 -21.97 14.12
N CYS A 752 2.57 -22.18 14.02
CA CYS A 752 3.14 -23.27 13.23
C CYS A 752 2.66 -24.65 13.71
N ASP A 753 2.52 -24.84 15.02
CA ASP A 753 2.05 -26.09 15.61
C ASP A 753 0.54 -26.28 15.43
N VAL A 754 -0.26 -25.25 15.69
CA VAL A 754 -1.73 -25.24 15.53
C VAL A 754 -2.18 -25.51 14.10
N PHE A 755 -1.39 -25.09 13.10
CA PHE A 755 -1.67 -25.29 11.69
C PHE A 755 -0.81 -26.39 11.01
N CYS A 756 -0.03 -27.14 11.78
CA CYS A 756 0.86 -28.20 11.28
C CYS A 756 1.83 -27.75 10.17
N VAL A 757 2.37 -26.52 10.26
CA VAL A 757 3.35 -25.94 9.32
C VAL A 757 4.73 -25.73 9.96
N GLY A 758 5.19 -26.72 10.74
CA GLY A 758 6.45 -26.65 11.52
C GLY A 758 7.68 -27.30 10.87
N ASP A 759 7.56 -28.49 10.29
CA ASP A 759 8.70 -29.40 10.08
C ASP A 759 9.80 -28.90 9.11
N ASP A 760 9.44 -28.08 8.12
CA ASP A 760 10.37 -27.48 7.15
C ASP A 760 10.92 -26.11 7.59
N VAL A 761 10.51 -25.59 8.77
CA VAL A 761 10.75 -24.20 9.18
C VAL A 761 11.93 -24.10 10.14
N ASN A 762 13.04 -23.52 9.69
CA ASN A 762 14.16 -23.19 10.57
C ASN A 762 13.78 -22.00 11.49
N ILE A 763 13.37 -22.33 12.72
CA ILE A 763 12.94 -21.39 13.77
C ILE A 763 14.07 -20.42 14.17
N GLU A 764 15.33 -20.86 14.22
CA GLU A 764 16.48 -20.00 14.54
C GLU A 764 16.63 -18.87 13.51
N LYS A 765 16.53 -19.19 12.23
CA LYS A 765 16.60 -18.23 11.13
C LYS A 765 15.42 -17.25 11.11
N ALA A 766 14.23 -17.69 11.50
CA ALA A 766 13.08 -16.80 11.71
C ALA A 766 13.32 -15.86 12.91
N ASN A 767 13.92 -16.39 13.97
CA ASN A 767 14.34 -15.64 15.16
C ASN A 767 15.49 -14.66 14.89
N ASP A 768 16.35 -14.92 13.90
CA ASP A 768 17.41 -14.01 13.47
C ASP A 768 16.86 -12.81 12.68
N SER A 769 15.77 -12.99 11.93
CA SER A 769 15.09 -11.86 11.26
C SER A 769 14.46 -10.85 12.22
N LEU A 770 14.14 -11.23 13.47
CA LEU A 770 13.78 -10.28 14.54
C LEU A 770 14.94 -9.36 14.94
N ILE A 771 16.18 -9.81 14.77
CA ILE A 771 17.39 -9.13 15.25
C ILE A 771 18.11 -8.39 14.12
N SER A 772 18.14 -8.98 12.93
CA SER A 772 19.00 -8.60 11.79
C SER A 772 18.24 -8.19 10.53
N ASN A 773 16.98 -7.77 10.69
CA ASN A 773 15.99 -7.61 9.62
C ASN A 773 16.49 -6.81 8.39
N ASP A 774 15.94 -7.09 7.21
CA ASP A 774 16.45 -6.64 5.89
C ASP A 774 16.43 -5.10 5.71
N ARG A 775 15.66 -4.40 6.56
CA ARG A 775 15.66 -2.94 6.67
C ARG A 775 16.89 -2.35 7.39
N SER A 776 17.78 -3.16 7.95
CA SER A 776 19.00 -2.72 8.67
C SER A 776 19.89 -1.78 7.83
N TRP A 777 20.53 -0.79 8.48
CA TRP A 777 21.41 0.15 7.76
C TRP A 777 22.76 -0.50 7.43
N LYS A 778 23.26 -0.20 6.23
CA LYS A 778 24.59 -0.56 5.73
C LYS A 778 25.08 0.59 4.84
N LYS A 779 26.37 0.95 4.91
CA LYS A 779 26.96 2.07 4.14
C LYS A 779 26.83 1.92 2.61
N SER A 780 26.67 0.69 2.11
CA SER A 780 26.40 0.38 0.70
C SER A 780 24.92 0.42 0.30
N LYS A 781 23.99 0.40 1.27
CA LYS A 781 22.54 0.28 1.03
C LYS A 781 21.79 1.63 1.05
N PHE A 782 22.42 2.72 1.48
CA PHE A 782 21.80 4.04 1.55
C PHE A 782 22.75 5.13 1.03
N ARG A 783 22.22 6.11 0.28
CA ARG A 783 22.97 7.27 -0.22
C ARG A 783 22.15 8.55 -0.14
N LEU A 784 22.84 9.68 -0.11
CA LEU A 784 22.24 11.00 -0.31
C LEU A 784 22.42 11.42 -1.77
N THR A 785 21.42 12.10 -2.33
CA THR A 785 21.47 12.69 -3.66
C THR A 785 20.87 14.09 -3.63
N TYR A 786 21.48 15.03 -4.37
CA TYR A 786 21.03 16.42 -4.43
C TYR A 786 19.75 16.57 -5.27
N THR A 787 18.93 17.55 -4.93
CA THR A 787 17.72 17.92 -5.68
C THR A 787 17.47 19.42 -5.56
N ALA A 788 16.78 20.02 -6.53
CA ALA A 788 16.58 21.48 -6.60
C ALA A 788 15.39 21.99 -5.77
N GLU A 789 14.47 21.11 -5.38
CA GLU A 789 13.18 21.47 -4.79
C GLU A 789 12.96 20.73 -3.47
N ALA A 790 12.36 21.44 -2.50
CA ALA A 790 11.87 20.93 -1.22
C ALA A 790 10.44 21.46 -0.98
N PRO A 791 9.50 20.63 -0.46
CA PRO A 791 8.15 21.08 -0.12
C PRO A 791 8.14 22.04 1.07
N ALA A 792 7.06 22.81 1.21
CA ALA A 792 6.88 23.69 2.37
C ALA A 792 6.73 22.87 3.67
N LEU A 793 7.18 23.39 4.82
CA LEU A 793 7.25 22.60 6.07
C LEU A 793 5.91 21.97 6.48
N THR A 794 4.77 22.64 6.28
CA THR A 794 3.43 22.08 6.56
C THR A 794 3.04 20.95 5.61
N GLU A 795 3.35 21.07 4.32
CA GLU A 795 3.16 20.01 3.32
C GLU A 795 4.10 18.82 3.56
N ALA A 796 5.35 19.11 3.94
CA ALA A 796 6.36 18.13 4.32
C ALA A 796 5.90 17.29 5.53
N LEU A 797 5.48 17.95 6.62
CA LEU A 797 4.92 17.31 7.81
C LEU A 797 3.63 16.53 7.49
N HIS A 798 2.75 17.07 6.62
CA HIS A 798 1.58 16.35 6.14
C HIS A 798 1.97 15.05 5.41
N SER A 799 2.97 15.10 4.53
CA SER A 799 3.45 13.92 3.80
C SER A 799 4.08 12.89 4.74
N VAL A 800 4.82 13.31 5.77
CA VAL A 800 5.44 12.41 6.76
C VAL A 800 4.40 11.77 7.70
N HIS A 801 3.54 12.57 8.32
CA HIS A 801 2.65 12.11 9.40
C HIS A 801 1.22 11.76 8.94
N LYS A 802 0.89 11.99 7.67
CA LYS A 802 -0.44 11.77 7.03
C LYS A 802 -1.63 12.57 7.60
N LYS A 803 -1.49 13.21 8.77
CA LYS A 803 -2.44 14.21 9.30
C LYS A 803 -2.25 15.55 8.57
N LYS A 804 -3.31 16.36 8.42
CA LYS A 804 -3.22 17.68 7.76
C LYS A 804 -2.62 18.70 8.74
N VAL A 805 -1.67 19.51 8.27
CA VAL A 805 -0.93 20.47 9.11
C VAL A 805 -1.09 21.88 8.55
N TYR A 806 -1.34 22.84 9.45
CA TYR A 806 -1.56 24.25 9.14
C TYR A 806 -0.50 25.12 9.85
N GLY A 807 -0.25 26.32 9.35
CA GLY A 807 0.70 27.26 9.95
C GLY A 807 -0.03 28.35 10.74
N ALA A 808 -0.17 28.16 12.05
CA ALA A 808 -0.56 29.24 12.95
C ALA A 808 0.63 30.21 13.15
N LYS A 809 0.40 31.39 13.74
CA LYS A 809 1.47 32.37 14.04
C LYS A 809 1.56 32.66 15.52
N MET A 810 2.78 32.76 16.06
CA MET A 810 3.02 33.18 17.44
C MET A 810 2.60 34.64 17.67
N LEU A 811 1.66 34.90 18.57
CA LEU A 811 1.27 36.26 18.98
C LEU A 811 1.97 36.73 20.25
N GLU A 812 2.12 35.84 21.23
CA GLU A 812 2.56 36.15 22.59
C GLU A 812 2.97 34.87 23.35
N SER A 813 4.00 34.97 24.17
CA SER A 813 4.47 33.92 25.08
C SER A 813 4.85 34.56 26.42
N GLN A 814 4.11 34.28 27.49
CA GLN A 814 4.19 34.97 28.79
C GLN A 814 4.31 33.97 29.94
N ASN A 815 5.29 34.14 30.83
CA ASN A 815 5.39 33.31 32.04
C ASN A 815 4.27 33.63 33.05
N LEU A 816 3.50 32.61 33.44
CA LEU A 816 2.41 32.67 34.43
C LEU A 816 2.89 32.45 35.87
N GLN A 817 4.13 31.98 36.06
CA GLN A 817 4.72 31.81 37.40
C GLN A 817 5.54 33.05 37.77
N THR A 818 5.65 33.37 39.05
CA THR A 818 6.45 34.54 39.47
C THR A 818 7.94 34.32 39.21
N ASN A 819 8.70 35.39 38.98
CA ASN A 819 10.15 35.34 38.72
C ASN A 819 11.01 34.77 39.88
N LYS A 820 10.37 34.37 40.99
CA LYS A 820 10.98 33.66 42.13
C LYS A 820 10.86 32.13 41.99
N SER A 821 10.09 31.63 41.03
CA SER A 821 9.93 30.19 40.79
C SER A 821 11.21 29.56 40.23
N ASN A 822 11.45 28.29 40.58
CA ASN A 822 12.48 27.46 39.95
C ASN A 822 11.95 26.64 38.75
N ARG A 823 10.81 27.05 38.20
CA ARG A 823 10.13 26.50 37.02
C ARG A 823 9.47 27.63 36.24
N SER A 824 9.00 27.34 35.03
CA SER A 824 8.10 28.21 34.28
C SER A 824 6.89 27.43 33.76
N THR A 825 5.77 28.12 33.68
CA THR A 825 4.61 27.74 32.85
C THR A 825 4.30 28.96 32.01
N ILE A 826 4.31 28.82 30.69
CA ILE A 826 3.97 29.90 29.77
C ILE A 826 2.53 29.81 29.30
N PHE A 827 1.88 30.96 29.23
CA PHE A 827 0.70 31.22 28.42
C PHE A 827 1.17 31.54 27.01
N VAL A 828 0.66 30.82 26.02
CA VAL A 828 0.99 31.02 24.59
C VAL A 828 -0.28 31.40 23.86
N ARG A 829 -0.21 32.39 22.97
CA ARG A 829 -1.30 32.77 22.05
C ARG A 829 -0.86 32.58 20.61
N LEU A 830 -1.71 31.93 19.82
CA LEU A 830 -1.49 31.66 18.40
C LEU A 830 -2.63 32.25 17.57
N ASP A 831 -2.29 33.00 16.52
CA ASP A 831 -3.21 33.40 15.46
C ASP A 831 -3.41 32.21 14.49
N THR A 832 -4.67 31.82 14.27
CA THR A 832 -5.05 30.77 13.31
C THR A 832 -4.85 31.17 11.84
N ASN A 833 -4.52 32.44 11.58
CA ASN A 833 -4.21 33.00 10.26
C ASN A 833 -5.35 32.81 9.24
N ASN A 834 -6.60 32.89 9.73
CA ASN A 834 -7.83 32.64 8.98
C ASN A 834 -7.92 31.22 8.36
N HIS A 835 -7.32 30.21 9.00
CA HIS A 835 -7.50 28.82 8.60
C HIS A 835 -8.76 28.22 9.25
N ASP A 836 -9.88 28.17 8.51
CA ASP A 836 -11.15 27.53 8.94
C ASP A 836 -10.97 26.11 9.52
N ARG A 837 -9.92 25.41 9.09
CA ARG A 837 -9.57 24.04 9.52
C ARG A 837 -8.86 23.96 10.88
N LEU A 838 -8.61 25.10 11.52
CA LEU A 838 -8.22 25.21 12.93
C LEU A 838 -9.41 25.57 13.84
N SER A 839 -10.65 25.43 13.37
CA SER A 839 -11.85 25.44 14.21
C SER A 839 -11.77 24.38 15.32
N TYR A 840 -12.11 24.75 16.54
CA TYR A 840 -12.08 23.89 17.72
C TYR A 840 -13.26 24.20 18.66
N GLN A 841 -13.49 23.34 19.66
CA GLN A 841 -14.42 23.57 20.76
C GLN A 841 -13.69 23.57 22.12
N PRO A 842 -14.23 24.23 23.16
CA PRO A 842 -13.70 24.16 24.51
C PRO A 842 -13.53 22.71 24.99
N GLY A 843 -12.30 22.33 25.32
CA GLY A 843 -11.90 20.96 25.67
C GLY A 843 -10.99 20.26 24.64
N ASP A 844 -11.01 20.68 23.37
CA ASP A 844 -10.18 20.11 22.30
C ASP A 844 -8.67 20.36 22.50
N HIS A 845 -7.82 19.60 21.81
CA HIS A 845 -6.35 19.72 21.87
C HIS A 845 -5.76 20.32 20.59
N LEU A 846 -4.66 21.07 20.73
CA LEU A 846 -3.79 21.41 19.60
C LEU A 846 -2.56 20.47 19.58
N GLY A 847 -2.40 19.73 18.49
CA GLY A 847 -1.18 18.98 18.19
C GLY A 847 -0.17 19.86 17.46
N ILE A 848 1.05 19.98 17.99
CA ILE A 848 2.07 20.93 17.54
C ILE A 848 3.37 20.20 17.16
N PHE A 849 3.91 20.48 15.98
CA PHE A 849 5.21 19.99 15.51
C PHE A 849 6.32 20.99 15.84
N PRO A 850 7.28 20.65 16.73
CA PRO A 850 8.31 21.58 17.16
C PRO A 850 9.57 21.55 16.30
N GLY A 851 10.43 22.56 16.47
CA GLY A 851 11.84 22.49 16.11
C GLY A 851 12.73 22.04 17.29
N ASN A 852 13.66 21.11 17.03
CA ASN A 852 14.79 20.84 17.94
C ASN A 852 15.66 22.10 18.13
N HIS A 853 16.50 22.11 19.18
CA HIS A 853 17.35 23.27 19.47
C HIS A 853 18.49 23.40 18.46
N GLU A 854 18.78 24.63 18.02
CA GLU A 854 19.71 24.89 16.92
C GLU A 854 21.14 24.46 17.25
N ASP A 855 21.60 24.76 18.48
CA ASP A 855 22.88 24.27 19.00
C ASP A 855 22.99 22.74 18.96
N LEU A 856 21.90 22.02 19.28
CA LEU A 856 21.89 20.55 19.32
C LEU A 856 21.85 19.95 17.91
N VAL A 857 21.16 20.59 16.97
CA VAL A 857 21.16 20.22 15.55
C VAL A 857 22.55 20.46 14.95
N THR A 858 23.17 21.61 15.25
CA THR A 858 24.51 21.99 14.76
C THR A 858 25.57 21.06 15.33
N ALA A 859 25.58 20.87 16.65
CA ALA A 859 26.49 19.96 17.33
C ALA A 859 26.30 18.49 16.92
N LEU A 860 25.12 18.07 16.43
CA LEU A 860 24.95 16.75 15.84
C LEU A 860 25.57 16.66 14.45
N ILE A 861 25.37 17.66 13.60
CA ILE A 861 25.92 17.71 12.24
C ILE A 861 27.45 17.74 12.26
N GLU A 862 28.05 18.46 13.21
CA GLU A 862 29.52 18.53 13.40
C GLU A 862 30.17 17.18 13.79
N LYS A 863 29.40 16.17 14.24
CA LYS A 863 29.91 14.84 14.59
C LYS A 863 29.77 13.83 13.44
N LEU A 864 29.28 14.23 12.26
CA LEU A 864 29.02 13.34 11.13
C LEU A 864 30.26 13.18 10.23
N GLU A 865 30.46 11.96 9.74
CA GLU A 865 31.58 11.58 8.86
C GLU A 865 31.45 12.18 7.44
N ASP A 866 30.22 12.29 6.93
CA ASP A 866 29.90 12.50 5.51
C ASP A 866 28.80 13.55 5.29
N ALA A 867 28.67 14.54 6.19
CA ALA A 867 27.61 15.55 6.12
C ALA A 867 27.63 16.32 4.78
N PRO A 868 26.50 16.42 4.05
CA PRO A 868 26.35 17.38 2.98
C PRO A 868 26.32 18.82 3.56
N PRO A 869 26.68 19.86 2.79
CA PRO A 869 26.62 21.23 3.26
C PRO A 869 25.22 21.60 3.76
N VAL A 870 25.12 22.30 4.89
CA VAL A 870 23.85 22.53 5.63
C VAL A 870 22.75 23.26 4.86
N ASN A 871 23.10 23.93 3.75
CA ASN A 871 22.20 24.64 2.86
C ASN A 871 21.80 23.85 1.58
N GLN A 872 22.33 22.64 1.38
CA GLN A 872 22.02 21.81 0.22
C GLN A 872 20.79 20.94 0.48
N ILE A 873 19.84 20.97 -0.44
CA ILE A 873 18.66 20.10 -0.41
C ILE A 873 19.07 18.70 -0.91
N VAL A 874 18.82 17.70 -0.08
CA VAL A 874 19.11 16.30 -0.36
C VAL A 874 17.85 15.45 -0.23
N LYS A 875 17.81 14.34 -0.96
CA LYS A 875 16.90 13.22 -0.72
C LYS A 875 17.70 11.96 -0.37
N VAL A 876 17.11 11.09 0.44
CA VAL A 876 17.67 9.77 0.74
C VAL A 876 17.22 8.79 -0.35
N GLU A 877 18.14 8.00 -0.86
CA GLU A 877 17.84 6.83 -1.70
C GLU A 877 18.39 5.58 -1.03
N PHE A 878 17.69 4.46 -1.18
CA PHE A 878 18.13 3.15 -0.71
C PHE A 878 18.29 2.16 -1.86
N LEU A 879 19.23 1.22 -1.72
CA LEU A 879 19.43 0.14 -2.65
C LEU A 879 18.41 -0.95 -2.34
N GLU A 880 17.38 -1.01 -3.17
CA GLU A 880 16.35 -2.03 -3.12
C GLU A 880 16.89 -3.32 -3.77
N GLU A 881 17.30 -4.27 -2.92
CA GLU A 881 17.86 -5.55 -3.32
C GLU A 881 16.77 -6.62 -3.40
N ARG A 882 16.17 -6.76 -4.58
CA ARG A 882 15.15 -7.81 -4.81
C ARG A 882 15.84 -9.15 -5.06
N ASN A 883 15.65 -10.09 -4.14
CA ASN A 883 16.07 -11.48 -4.24
C ASN A 883 15.25 -12.27 -5.28
N THR A 884 15.36 -11.85 -6.54
CA THR A 884 15.08 -12.71 -7.67
C THR A 884 16.18 -13.78 -7.69
N ALA A 885 15.90 -15.08 -7.79
CA ALA A 885 17.00 -16.05 -7.74
C ALA A 885 17.84 -16.13 -9.04
N LEU A 886 17.58 -15.25 -10.02
CA LEU A 886 18.56 -14.82 -11.03
C LEU A 886 19.89 -14.38 -10.39
N GLY A 887 19.80 -13.91 -9.14
CA GLY A 887 20.80 -13.11 -8.44
C GLY A 887 20.11 -11.83 -7.97
N VAL A 888 20.69 -11.17 -6.97
CA VAL A 888 20.17 -9.92 -6.43
C VAL A 888 20.06 -8.89 -7.56
N ILE A 889 18.82 -8.50 -7.90
CA ILE A 889 18.58 -7.33 -8.76
C ILE A 889 18.50 -6.14 -7.82
N SER A 890 19.41 -5.19 -8.00
CA SER A 890 19.51 -4.01 -7.15
C SER A 890 19.21 -2.74 -7.94
N ASN A 891 18.28 -1.93 -7.43
CA ASN A 891 17.92 -0.62 -7.96
C ASN A 891 17.91 0.42 -6.85
N TRP A 892 18.37 1.65 -7.15
CA TRP A 892 18.23 2.76 -6.21
C TRP A 892 16.81 3.30 -6.28
N THR A 893 16.12 3.27 -5.13
CA THR A 893 14.74 3.71 -4.95
C THR A 893 14.74 4.85 -3.92
N ASN A 894 13.86 5.86 -4.09
CA ASN A 894 13.71 6.92 -3.09
C ASN A 894 13.28 6.31 -1.74
N GLU A 895 13.95 6.67 -0.65
CA GLU A 895 13.39 6.50 0.69
C GLU A 895 12.38 7.64 0.90
N THR A 896 11.14 7.31 1.25
CA THR A 896 10.03 8.25 1.36
C THR A 896 9.67 8.60 2.81
N ARG A 897 10.41 8.04 3.78
CA ARG A 897 10.28 8.34 5.22
C ARG A 897 10.42 9.82 5.56
N ILE A 898 11.33 10.53 4.89
CA ILE A 898 11.51 11.99 5.01
C ILE A 898 11.51 12.61 3.60
N PRO A 899 10.96 13.83 3.43
CA PRO A 899 10.91 14.50 2.15
C PRO A 899 12.28 15.10 1.78
N PRO A 900 12.47 15.53 0.51
CA PRO A 900 13.57 16.40 0.12
C PRO A 900 13.70 17.60 1.05
N CYS A 901 14.84 17.77 1.71
CA CYS A 901 15.10 18.87 2.65
C CYS A 901 16.62 19.04 2.87
N THR A 902 17.04 20.09 3.57
CA THR A 902 18.44 20.15 4.03
C THR A 902 18.66 19.21 5.22
N ILE A 903 19.90 18.77 5.45
CA ILE A 903 20.23 17.95 6.62
C ILE A 903 19.94 18.67 7.95
N TYR A 904 20.03 20.00 7.96
CA TYR A 904 19.62 20.84 9.08
C TYR A 904 18.11 20.73 9.34
N GLN A 905 17.27 20.89 8.32
CA GLN A 905 15.81 20.72 8.43
C GLN A 905 15.42 19.29 8.85
N ALA A 906 16.14 18.27 8.38
CA ALA A 906 15.93 16.87 8.76
C ALA A 906 16.05 16.66 10.28
N PHE A 907 17.15 17.14 10.89
CA PHE A 907 17.34 17.04 12.34
C PHE A 907 16.58 18.10 13.14
N GLN A 908 16.18 19.23 12.55
CA GLN A 908 15.41 20.26 13.24
C GLN A 908 13.92 19.88 13.35
N TYR A 909 13.28 19.40 12.29
CA TYR A 909 11.81 19.25 12.23
C TYR A 909 11.29 17.84 11.97
N PHE A 910 12.07 16.92 11.39
CA PHE A 910 11.56 15.61 10.97
C PHE A 910 12.04 14.43 11.83
N LEU A 911 13.16 14.58 12.56
CA LEU A 911 13.78 13.50 13.32
C LEU A 911 13.95 13.84 14.81
N ASP A 912 13.76 12.85 15.68
CA ASP A 912 14.04 12.98 17.11
C ASP A 912 15.53 12.70 17.39
N ILE A 913 16.23 13.75 17.85
CA ILE A 913 17.66 13.73 18.25
C ILE A 913 17.84 13.73 19.78
N THR A 914 16.74 13.64 20.53
CA THR A 914 16.69 13.84 21.99
C THR A 914 16.28 12.59 22.77
N THR A 915 15.44 11.74 22.19
CA THR A 915 15.09 10.44 22.77
C THR A 915 16.30 9.49 22.75
N PRO A 916 16.65 8.82 23.88
CA PRO A 916 17.79 7.91 23.92
C PRO A 916 17.74 6.80 22.86
N PRO A 917 18.90 6.39 22.27
CA PRO A 917 18.92 5.36 21.24
C PRO A 917 18.41 4.01 21.74
N SER A 918 17.60 3.32 20.94
CA SER A 918 17.18 1.95 21.24
C SER A 918 18.37 0.97 21.21
N PRO A 919 18.27 -0.21 21.84
CA PRO A 919 19.37 -1.18 21.85
C PRO A 919 19.80 -1.62 20.45
N VAL A 920 18.85 -1.70 19.51
CA VAL A 920 19.09 -1.99 18.08
C VAL A 920 19.93 -0.90 17.40
N LEU A 921 19.73 0.37 17.77
CA LEU A 921 20.51 1.48 17.24
C LEU A 921 21.92 1.51 17.86
N LEU A 922 22.05 1.21 19.16
CA LEU A 922 23.35 1.02 19.82
C LEU A 922 24.14 -0.16 19.21
N GLN A 923 23.47 -1.22 18.77
CA GLN A 923 24.11 -2.33 18.05
C GLN A 923 24.76 -1.86 16.74
N GLN A 924 24.12 -0.92 16.02
CA GLN A 924 24.67 -0.34 14.79
C GLN A 924 25.81 0.64 15.10
N PHE A 925 25.75 1.35 16.23
CA PHE A 925 26.86 2.21 16.70
C PHE A 925 28.09 1.41 17.14
N ALA A 926 27.90 0.24 17.77
CA ALA A 926 28.99 -0.68 18.12
C ALA A 926 29.80 -1.15 16.90
N ALA A 927 29.15 -1.33 15.76
CA ALA A 927 29.81 -1.70 14.50
C ALA A 927 30.65 -0.55 13.88
N LEU A 928 30.42 0.69 14.32
CA LEU A 928 31.09 1.91 13.84
C LEU A 928 32.11 2.48 14.84
N ALA A 929 32.15 1.95 16.08
CA ALA A 929 33.09 2.34 17.11
C ALA A 929 34.50 1.75 16.85
N THR A 930 35.46 2.63 16.59
CA THR A 930 36.86 2.26 16.30
C THR A 930 37.70 1.94 17.54
N ASN A 931 37.18 2.14 18.76
CA ASN A 931 37.83 1.78 20.01
C ASN A 931 37.17 0.56 20.68
N ASP A 932 37.94 -0.51 20.92
CA ASP A 932 37.44 -1.77 21.50
C ASP A 932 36.71 -1.64 22.84
N LYS A 933 37.13 -0.69 23.70
CA LYS A 933 36.49 -0.49 25.01
C LYS A 933 35.13 0.20 24.87
N GLN A 934 35.03 1.17 23.98
CA GLN A 934 33.76 1.83 23.64
C GLN A 934 32.81 0.86 22.93
N LYS A 935 33.33 0.12 21.94
CA LYS A 935 32.61 -0.93 21.23
C LYS A 935 32.00 -1.97 22.17
N LYS A 936 32.80 -2.56 23.08
CA LYS A 936 32.30 -3.56 24.05
C LYS A 936 31.24 -3.00 25.01
N LYS A 937 31.29 -1.71 25.36
CA LYS A 937 30.23 -1.06 26.14
C LYS A 937 28.95 -0.88 25.31
N LEU A 938 29.05 -0.46 24.05
CA LEU A 938 27.92 -0.37 23.13
C LEU A 938 27.30 -1.75 22.86
N GLU A 939 28.10 -2.80 22.69
CA GLU A 939 27.65 -4.19 22.56
C GLU A 939 26.89 -4.66 23.82
N LEU A 940 27.34 -4.29 25.03
CA LEU A 940 26.63 -4.57 26.27
C LEU A 940 25.27 -3.87 26.34
N LEU A 941 25.25 -2.56 26.08
CA LEU A 941 24.02 -1.75 26.04
C LEU A 941 23.05 -2.21 24.93
N SER A 942 23.57 -2.75 23.82
CA SER A 942 22.74 -3.24 22.71
C SER A 942 21.86 -4.46 23.04
N LYS A 943 22.08 -5.09 24.20
CA LYS A 943 21.23 -6.19 24.69
C LYS A 943 19.86 -5.75 25.22
N GLY A 944 19.71 -4.48 25.62
CA GLY A 944 18.47 -3.96 26.18
C GLY A 944 18.16 -4.38 27.63
N LEU A 945 19.11 -5.02 28.33
CA LEU A 945 18.97 -5.52 29.69
C LEU A 945 19.21 -4.42 30.75
N GLN A 946 19.41 -4.83 32.02
CA GLN A 946 19.62 -3.94 33.16
C GLN A 946 20.62 -2.82 32.89
N GLU A 947 21.79 -3.12 32.30
CA GLU A 947 22.85 -2.12 32.07
C GLU A 947 22.43 -1.05 31.06
N TYR A 948 21.54 -1.39 30.12
CA TYR A 948 20.94 -0.45 29.17
C TYR A 948 19.89 0.42 29.85
N GLU A 949 18.94 -0.17 30.58
CA GLU A 949 17.90 0.60 31.27
C GLU A 949 18.48 1.50 32.36
N GLU A 950 19.52 1.06 33.09
CA GLU A 950 20.28 1.92 34.02
C GLU A 950 20.98 3.08 33.29
N TRP A 951 21.71 2.81 32.21
CA TRP A 951 22.38 3.86 31.43
C TRP A 951 21.37 4.86 30.84
N LYS A 952 20.28 4.36 30.26
CA LYS A 952 19.17 5.12 29.67
C LYS A 952 18.49 6.02 30.70
N TRP A 953 18.01 5.50 31.82
CA TRP A 953 17.27 6.29 32.80
C TRP A 953 18.16 7.22 33.63
N TYR A 954 19.39 6.80 33.94
CA TYR A 954 20.33 7.65 34.71
C TYR A 954 20.88 8.80 33.87
N ASN A 955 21.26 8.57 32.61
CA ASN A 955 21.84 9.62 31.77
C ASN A 955 20.80 10.36 30.91
N ASN A 956 19.67 9.74 30.54
CA ASN A 956 18.75 10.17 29.49
C ASN A 956 19.47 10.80 28.27
N PRO A 957 20.46 10.12 27.67
CA PRO A 957 21.41 10.77 26.80
C PRO A 957 20.79 11.10 25.44
N THR A 958 20.92 12.36 25.02
CA THR A 958 20.58 12.81 23.65
C THR A 958 21.54 12.21 22.61
N MET A 959 21.19 12.29 21.32
CA MET A 959 22.06 11.78 20.26
C MET A 959 23.46 12.39 20.25
N VAL A 960 23.60 13.67 20.62
CA VAL A 960 24.91 14.33 20.71
C VAL A 960 25.72 13.76 21.87
N GLU A 961 25.12 13.65 23.06
CA GLU A 961 25.80 13.10 24.25
C GLU A 961 26.25 11.65 24.07
N VAL A 962 25.53 10.84 23.27
CA VAL A 962 25.97 9.49 22.91
C VAL A 962 27.23 9.52 22.04
N LEU A 963 27.32 10.43 21.06
CA LEU A 963 28.53 10.60 20.25
C LEU A 963 29.69 11.23 21.04
N GLU A 964 29.42 11.91 22.15
CA GLU A 964 30.43 12.46 23.06
C GLU A 964 30.88 11.49 24.17
N GLU A 965 30.03 10.56 24.60
CA GLU A 965 30.44 9.43 25.45
C GLU A 965 31.25 8.39 24.63
N PHE A 966 30.92 8.24 23.35
CA PHE A 966 31.52 7.26 22.45
C PHE A 966 32.19 7.90 21.20
N PRO A 967 33.18 8.80 21.36
CA PRO A 967 33.76 9.59 20.27
C PRO A 967 34.63 8.80 19.28
N SER A 968 34.74 7.48 19.42
CA SER A 968 35.35 6.60 18.41
C SER A 968 34.37 6.12 17.33
N ILE A 969 33.07 6.44 17.47
CA ILE A 969 32.05 6.14 16.45
C ILE A 969 32.26 7.04 15.23
N GLN A 970 32.50 6.43 14.07
CA GLN A 970 32.40 7.11 12.78
C GLN A 970 30.93 7.15 12.36
N MET A 971 30.26 8.31 12.44
CA MET A 971 28.80 8.42 12.30
C MET A 971 28.36 8.91 10.91
N PRO A 972 27.75 8.08 10.05
CA PRO A 972 27.32 8.51 8.72
C PRO A 972 25.92 9.14 8.76
N SER A 973 25.73 10.20 8.00
CA SER A 973 24.47 10.95 7.84
C SER A 973 23.31 10.04 7.45
N THR A 974 23.54 9.10 6.52
CA THR A 974 22.53 8.14 6.08
C THR A 974 22.08 7.15 7.17
N LEU A 975 22.89 6.92 8.21
CA LEU A 975 22.47 6.11 9.35
C LEU A 975 21.41 6.86 10.15
N LEU A 976 21.71 8.08 10.61
CA LEU A 976 20.77 8.86 11.42
C LEU A 976 19.50 9.21 10.63
N LEU A 977 19.63 9.66 9.38
CA LEU A 977 18.51 10.01 8.49
C LEU A 977 17.57 8.84 8.18
N THR A 978 18.01 7.58 8.35
CA THR A 978 17.17 6.39 8.13
C THR A 978 16.73 5.69 9.41
N ARG A 979 17.45 5.88 10.53
CA ARG A 979 17.15 5.21 11.82
C ARG A 979 16.36 6.05 12.80
N LEU A 980 16.78 7.30 13.07
CA LEU A 980 16.24 8.09 14.17
C LEU A 980 14.71 8.15 14.12
N PRO A 981 13.99 8.11 15.26
CA PRO A 981 12.53 8.21 15.26
C PRO A 981 12.04 9.48 14.54
N LEU A 982 10.83 9.45 13.98
CA LEU A 982 10.23 10.68 13.45
C LEU A 982 9.86 11.62 14.62
N LEU A 983 10.09 12.91 14.46
CA LEU A 983 9.81 13.90 15.50
C LEU A 983 8.28 14.02 15.71
N GLN A 984 7.79 13.48 16.83
CA GLN A 984 6.34 13.43 17.08
C GLN A 984 5.77 14.82 17.45
N PRO A 985 4.53 15.13 17.04
CA PRO A 985 3.83 16.30 17.55
C PRO A 985 3.56 16.14 19.05
N ARG A 986 3.48 17.25 19.78
CA ARG A 986 3.07 17.28 21.19
C ARG A 986 1.70 17.94 21.30
N TYR A 987 0.79 17.31 22.04
CA TYR A 987 -0.57 17.79 22.26
C TYR A 987 -0.65 18.71 23.48
N TYR A 988 -1.49 19.74 23.40
CA TYR A 988 -1.81 20.66 24.49
C TYR A 988 -3.30 20.98 24.48
N SER A 989 -4.00 20.85 25.61
CA SER A 989 -5.43 21.19 25.72
C SER A 989 -5.63 22.70 25.55
N ILE A 990 -6.57 23.09 24.68
CA ILE A 990 -6.76 24.49 24.29
C ILE A 990 -7.32 25.29 25.48
N SER A 991 -6.69 26.43 25.75
CA SER A 991 -6.88 27.26 26.95
C SER A 991 -7.65 28.56 26.66
N SER A 992 -8.47 28.58 25.61
CA SER A 992 -9.29 29.72 25.15
C SER A 992 -10.69 29.25 24.73
N SER A 993 -11.71 30.10 24.90
CA SER A 993 -12.98 29.92 24.18
C SER A 993 -12.84 30.48 22.76
N PRO A 994 -13.32 29.79 21.71
CA PRO A 994 -13.31 30.28 20.33
C PRO A 994 -14.31 31.42 20.11
N ASP A 995 -15.35 31.52 20.94
CA ASP A 995 -16.32 32.63 20.91
C ASP A 995 -15.73 33.90 21.53
N LEU A 996 -14.99 33.76 22.65
CA LEU A 996 -14.37 34.90 23.34
C LEU A 996 -13.09 35.40 22.64
N TYR A 997 -12.37 34.52 21.96
CA TYR A 997 -11.18 34.86 21.16
C TYR A 997 -11.27 34.32 19.72
N PRO A 998 -12.16 34.88 18.86
CA PRO A 998 -12.32 34.42 17.49
C PRO A 998 -11.01 34.54 16.70
N GLY A 999 -10.57 33.42 16.13
CA GLY A 999 -9.34 33.35 15.35
C GLY A 999 -8.06 33.11 16.16
N GLU A 1000 -8.10 33.08 17.50
CA GLU A 1000 -6.95 32.72 18.34
C GLU A 1000 -7.08 31.34 19.00
N ILE A 1001 -5.93 30.70 19.25
CA ILE A 1001 -5.79 29.48 20.05
C ILE A 1001 -4.78 29.76 21.17
N HIS A 1002 -5.22 29.63 22.42
CA HIS A 1002 -4.35 29.80 23.59
C HIS A 1002 -3.92 28.45 24.17
N LEU A 1003 -2.74 28.39 24.78
CA LEU A 1003 -2.19 27.18 25.40
C LEU A 1003 -1.56 27.48 26.77
N THR A 1004 -1.61 26.51 27.69
CA THR A 1004 -0.97 26.60 29.01
C THR A 1004 0.15 25.56 29.12
N VAL A 1005 1.39 25.97 28.86
CA VAL A 1005 2.53 25.05 28.61
C VAL A 1005 3.50 25.07 29.80
N ALA A 1006 3.67 23.95 30.50
CA ALA A 1006 4.76 23.79 31.45
C ALA A 1006 6.09 23.67 30.71
N VAL A 1007 7.05 24.54 31.01
CA VAL A 1007 8.38 24.50 30.39
C VAL A 1007 9.18 23.37 31.04
N VAL A 1008 9.38 22.29 30.30
CA VAL A 1008 10.07 21.09 30.80
C VAL A 1008 11.57 21.32 30.75
N SER A 1009 12.19 21.37 31.93
CA SER A 1009 13.63 21.45 32.11
C SER A 1009 14.01 20.63 33.33
N TYR A 1010 15.02 19.77 33.20
CA TYR A 1010 15.53 18.92 34.28
C TYR A 1010 17.03 18.69 34.10
N ARG A 1011 17.69 18.09 35.10
CA ARG A 1011 19.08 17.63 34.98
C ARG A 1011 19.12 16.12 34.94
N ALA A 1012 19.95 15.57 34.07
CA ALA A 1012 20.30 14.15 34.07
C ALA A 1012 21.05 13.75 35.35
N ARG A 1013 21.36 12.44 35.51
CA ARG A 1013 22.18 11.87 36.59
C ARG A 1013 21.72 12.33 37.97
N ASP A 1014 20.43 12.12 38.24
CA ASP A 1014 19.73 12.41 39.49
C ASP A 1014 19.87 13.87 39.98
N GLY A 1015 20.13 14.81 39.05
CA GLY A 1015 20.35 16.22 39.34
C GLY A 1015 21.80 16.70 39.17
N ALA A 1016 22.78 15.79 39.05
CA ALA A 1016 24.20 16.12 38.91
C ALA A 1016 24.68 16.32 37.45
N GLY A 1017 23.86 15.95 36.47
CA GLY A 1017 24.18 15.99 35.04
C GLY A 1017 23.92 17.32 34.34
N PRO A 1018 24.11 17.37 33.01
CA PRO A 1018 23.72 18.49 32.16
C PRO A 1018 22.19 18.74 32.23
N ILE A 1019 21.77 19.92 31.76
CA ILE A 1019 20.36 20.29 31.70
C ILE A 1019 19.77 19.79 30.38
N HIS A 1020 18.65 19.07 30.46
CA HIS A 1020 17.86 18.65 29.31
C HIS A 1020 16.55 19.44 29.27
N HIS A 1021 16.15 19.83 28.06
CA HIS A 1021 14.97 20.64 27.79
C HIS A 1021 13.95 19.85 26.95
N GLY A 1022 12.67 19.87 27.34
CA GLY A 1022 11.62 19.17 26.61
C GLY A 1022 11.24 19.89 25.33
N VAL A 1023 11.65 19.33 24.18
CA VAL A 1023 11.67 19.90 22.83
C VAL A 1023 10.56 20.91 22.53
N CYS A 1024 9.28 20.51 22.57
CA CYS A 1024 8.18 21.41 22.21
C CYS A 1024 7.98 22.54 23.23
N SER A 1025 8.11 22.25 24.52
CA SER A 1025 7.92 23.25 25.58
C SER A 1025 9.03 24.31 25.61
N SER A 1026 10.28 23.94 25.31
CA SER A 1026 11.39 24.90 25.16
C SER A 1026 11.44 25.55 23.78
N TRP A 1027 10.65 25.07 22.82
CA TRP A 1027 10.45 25.70 21.52
C TRP A 1027 9.38 26.79 21.62
N LEU A 1028 8.20 26.49 22.17
CA LEU A 1028 7.15 27.48 22.44
C LEU A 1028 7.61 28.61 23.41
N ASN A 1029 8.67 28.38 24.19
CA ASN A 1029 9.32 29.38 25.05
C ASN A 1029 10.39 30.24 24.34
N ARG A 1030 10.78 29.93 23.09
CA ARG A 1030 11.83 30.66 22.34
C ARG A 1030 11.42 31.17 20.96
N ILE A 1031 10.31 30.69 20.41
CA ILE A 1031 9.71 31.20 19.15
C ILE A 1031 9.41 32.69 19.30
N GLU A 1032 9.78 33.48 18.30
CA GLU A 1032 9.53 34.93 18.26
C GLU A 1032 8.13 35.28 17.73
N LYS A 1033 7.69 36.51 18.02
CA LYS A 1033 6.37 36.99 17.58
C LYS A 1033 6.30 37.11 16.06
N GLY A 1034 5.30 36.45 15.47
CA GLY A 1034 5.06 36.39 14.03
C GLY A 1034 5.62 35.14 13.35
N GLU A 1035 6.45 34.34 14.04
CA GLU A 1035 6.94 33.06 13.52
C GLU A 1035 5.84 32.01 13.40
N MET A 1036 6.04 31.04 12.52
CA MET A 1036 5.05 30.02 12.15
C MET A 1036 5.14 28.78 13.04
N VAL A 1037 3.99 28.37 13.57
CA VAL A 1037 3.80 27.19 14.42
C VAL A 1037 3.03 26.13 13.61
N PRO A 1038 3.65 25.02 13.17
CA PRO A 1038 2.97 23.98 12.42
C PRO A 1038 2.10 23.13 13.37
N CYS A 1039 0.78 23.14 13.16
CA CYS A 1039 -0.17 22.54 14.08
C CYS A 1039 -1.42 21.95 13.40
N PHE A 1040 -2.22 21.22 14.19
CA PHE A 1040 -3.54 20.71 13.83
C PHE A 1040 -4.41 20.55 15.09
N VAL A 1041 -5.72 20.70 14.95
CA VAL A 1041 -6.68 20.44 16.05
C VAL A 1041 -6.98 18.94 16.12
N ARG A 1042 -7.04 18.39 17.34
CA ARG A 1042 -7.62 17.07 17.66
C ARG A 1042 -8.84 17.31 18.54
N GLY A 1043 -10.02 16.88 18.07
CA GLY A 1043 -11.26 16.99 18.83
C GLY A 1043 -11.26 16.06 20.05
N ALA A 1044 -11.84 16.53 21.16
CA ALA A 1044 -11.95 15.78 22.42
C ALA A 1044 -13.42 15.65 22.87
N PRO A 1045 -14.28 14.91 22.15
CA PRO A 1045 -15.72 14.85 22.43
C PRO A 1045 -16.08 14.24 23.80
N SER A 1046 -15.15 13.48 24.40
CA SER A 1046 -15.23 12.97 25.78
C SER A 1046 -14.87 14.00 26.85
N PHE A 1047 -14.39 15.20 26.48
CA PHE A 1047 -13.94 16.26 27.39
C PHE A 1047 -14.49 17.66 27.02
N GLN A 1048 -15.66 17.72 26.40
CA GLN A 1048 -16.38 18.98 26.12
C GLN A 1048 -17.39 19.31 27.24
N LEU A 1049 -17.81 20.57 27.32
CA LEU A 1049 -18.87 21.03 28.25
C LEU A 1049 -20.19 20.24 28.06
N PRO A 1050 -21.06 20.14 29.08
CA PRO A 1050 -22.33 19.42 28.97
C PRO A 1050 -23.27 20.06 27.93
N LYS A 1051 -24.06 19.24 27.23
CA LYS A 1051 -25.10 19.74 26.31
C LYS A 1051 -26.27 20.40 27.03
N ASP A 1052 -26.52 20.01 28.29
CA ASP A 1052 -27.42 20.74 29.17
C ASP A 1052 -26.62 21.83 29.90
N ASN A 1053 -26.88 23.09 29.54
CA ASN A 1053 -26.22 24.21 30.17
C ASN A 1053 -26.56 24.35 31.66
N GLN A 1054 -27.62 23.73 32.19
CA GLN A 1054 -27.96 23.76 33.61
C GLN A 1054 -27.22 22.72 34.47
N ALA A 1055 -26.57 21.72 33.86
CA ALA A 1055 -25.87 20.68 34.60
C ALA A 1055 -24.63 21.26 35.36
N PRO A 1056 -24.53 21.08 36.69
CA PRO A 1056 -23.40 21.58 37.48
C PRO A 1056 -22.12 20.81 37.15
N CYS A 1057 -20.96 21.48 37.23
CA CYS A 1057 -19.68 20.94 36.78
C CYS A 1057 -18.59 21.06 37.86
N ILE A 1058 -17.93 19.95 38.23
CA ILE A 1058 -16.77 19.95 39.12
C ILE A 1058 -15.50 19.77 38.27
N LEU A 1059 -14.61 20.77 38.27
CA LEU A 1059 -13.41 20.80 37.45
C LEU A 1059 -12.17 20.55 38.32
N VAL A 1060 -11.48 19.43 38.14
CA VAL A 1060 -10.36 18.98 38.98
C VAL A 1060 -9.07 18.90 38.16
N GLY A 1061 -8.09 19.73 38.45
CA GLY A 1061 -6.84 19.75 37.67
C GLY A 1061 -5.75 20.63 38.26
N PRO A 1062 -4.66 20.05 38.81
CA PRO A 1062 -3.53 20.80 39.33
C PRO A 1062 -2.50 21.17 38.25
N GLY A 1063 -1.78 22.27 38.46
CA GLY A 1063 -0.77 22.77 37.53
C GLY A 1063 -1.36 23.03 36.13
N THR A 1064 -0.74 22.47 35.09
CA THR A 1064 -1.26 22.59 33.71
C THR A 1064 -2.57 21.82 33.47
N GLY A 1065 -3.05 21.01 34.42
CA GLY A 1065 -4.40 20.42 34.37
C GLY A 1065 -5.53 21.47 34.38
N ILE A 1066 -5.23 22.75 34.64
CA ILE A 1066 -6.19 23.85 34.48
C ILE A 1066 -6.42 24.26 33.02
N ALA A 1067 -5.59 23.79 32.07
CA ALA A 1067 -5.56 24.23 30.68
C ALA A 1067 -6.94 24.20 29.98
N PRO A 1068 -7.65 23.05 29.87
CA PRO A 1068 -8.95 23.03 29.21
C PRO A 1068 -10.01 23.79 30.00
N PHE A 1069 -9.90 23.85 31.34
CA PHE A 1069 -10.86 24.58 32.17
C PHE A 1069 -10.83 26.08 31.92
N ARG A 1070 -9.71 26.64 31.47
CA ARG A 1070 -9.66 28.04 31.00
C ARG A 1070 -10.57 28.27 29.80
N SER A 1071 -10.65 27.32 28.85
CA SER A 1071 -11.64 27.40 27.77
C SER A 1071 -13.08 27.30 28.29
N PHE A 1072 -13.34 26.44 29.29
CA PHE A 1072 -14.67 26.26 29.87
C PHE A 1072 -15.18 27.51 30.58
N TRP A 1073 -14.39 28.11 31.48
CA TRP A 1073 -14.86 29.30 32.22
C TRP A 1073 -14.96 30.52 31.30
N GLN A 1074 -14.11 30.63 30.29
CA GLN A 1074 -14.24 31.67 29.26
C GLN A 1074 -15.48 31.48 28.38
N GLN A 1075 -15.83 30.23 28.04
CA GLN A 1075 -17.05 29.94 27.30
C GLN A 1075 -18.30 30.30 28.11
N ARG A 1076 -18.40 29.81 29.36
CA ARG A 1076 -19.52 30.12 30.27
C ARG A 1076 -19.63 31.61 30.56
N LEU A 1077 -18.51 32.33 30.65
CA LEU A 1077 -18.50 33.79 30.80
C LEU A 1077 -19.09 34.49 29.56
N TYR A 1078 -18.65 34.11 28.37
CA TYR A 1078 -19.18 34.65 27.11
C TYR A 1078 -20.67 34.31 26.93
N ASP A 1079 -21.07 33.08 27.20
CA ASP A 1079 -22.47 32.63 27.12
C ASP A 1079 -23.37 33.46 28.05
N ARG A 1080 -22.90 33.79 29.26
CA ARG A 1080 -23.64 34.65 30.19
C ARG A 1080 -23.66 36.12 29.74
N GLU A 1081 -22.51 36.70 29.43
CA GLU A 1081 -22.36 38.14 29.15
C GLU A 1081 -22.87 38.56 27.76
N HIS A 1082 -22.78 37.68 26.76
CA HIS A 1082 -23.06 37.99 25.35
C HIS A 1082 -24.25 37.23 24.77
N LYS A 1083 -24.61 36.05 25.31
CA LYS A 1083 -25.79 35.27 24.87
C LYS A 1083 -26.95 35.29 25.88
N GLY A 1084 -26.73 35.81 27.10
CA GLY A 1084 -27.75 35.82 28.16
C GLY A 1084 -28.11 34.43 28.71
N ILE A 1085 -27.21 33.45 28.56
CA ILE A 1085 -27.45 32.07 28.98
C ILE A 1085 -27.01 31.89 30.44
N GLU A 1086 -27.97 31.93 31.35
CA GLU A 1086 -27.77 31.45 32.72
C GLU A 1086 -27.37 29.98 32.70
N SER A 1087 -26.37 29.62 33.52
CA SER A 1087 -25.62 28.38 33.43
C SER A 1087 -25.52 27.70 34.80
N GLY A 1088 -25.55 26.37 34.79
CA GLY A 1088 -25.30 25.53 35.96
C GLY A 1088 -23.95 25.85 36.61
N PRO A 1089 -23.89 25.96 37.95
CA PRO A 1089 -22.69 26.44 38.65
C PRO A 1089 -21.51 25.50 38.47
N MET A 1090 -20.33 26.07 38.23
CA MET A 1090 -19.08 25.31 38.23
C MET A 1090 -18.34 25.44 39.57
N ILE A 1091 -17.54 24.42 39.92
CA ILE A 1091 -16.62 24.43 41.06
C ILE A 1091 -15.22 24.06 40.54
N LEU A 1092 -14.21 24.88 40.83
CA LEU A 1092 -12.82 24.59 40.49
C LEU A 1092 -12.08 23.99 41.69
N VAL A 1093 -11.41 22.86 41.47
CA VAL A 1093 -10.51 22.21 42.43
C VAL A 1093 -9.10 22.20 41.84
N PHE A 1094 -8.42 23.32 41.99
CA PHE A 1094 -7.06 23.54 41.51
C PHE A 1094 -6.00 23.06 42.53
N GLY A 1095 -4.75 22.93 42.09
CA GLY A 1095 -3.65 22.66 43.01
C GLY A 1095 -2.28 23.03 42.42
N CYS A 1096 -1.39 23.52 43.28
CA CYS A 1096 -0.04 23.93 42.90
C CYS A 1096 0.97 23.66 44.03
N ARG A 1097 2.14 24.30 44.03
CA ARG A 1097 3.13 24.21 45.10
C ARG A 1097 2.90 25.28 46.15
N GLN A 1098 2.81 26.55 45.75
CA GLN A 1098 2.76 27.70 46.65
C GLN A 1098 1.86 28.83 46.11
N SER A 1099 1.12 29.46 47.03
CA SER A 1099 0.08 30.47 46.76
C SER A 1099 0.56 31.72 46.01
N GLU A 1100 1.83 32.10 46.19
CA GLU A 1100 2.45 33.29 45.60
C GLU A 1100 3.58 32.97 44.60
N VAL A 1101 3.59 31.75 44.04
CA VAL A 1101 4.65 31.31 43.10
C VAL A 1101 4.08 30.65 41.83
N ASP A 1102 3.27 29.60 41.96
CA ASP A 1102 2.77 28.80 40.83
C ASP A 1102 1.25 28.60 40.84
N HIS A 1103 0.51 29.49 41.50
CA HIS A 1103 -0.94 29.63 41.36
C HIS A 1103 -1.27 30.41 40.07
N ILE A 1104 -1.14 29.74 38.92
CA ILE A 1104 -1.44 30.31 37.60
C ILE A 1104 -2.94 30.62 37.45
N TYR A 1105 -3.29 31.69 36.73
CA TYR A 1105 -4.67 32.17 36.51
C TYR A 1105 -5.50 32.47 37.78
N LYS A 1106 -4.84 32.75 38.92
CA LYS A 1106 -5.46 33.13 40.20
C LYS A 1106 -6.42 34.31 40.05
N GLU A 1107 -6.01 35.36 39.35
CA GLU A 1107 -6.80 36.58 39.13
C GLU A 1107 -7.96 36.34 38.16
N GLU A 1108 -7.74 35.59 37.06
CA GLU A 1108 -8.81 35.23 36.11
C GLU A 1108 -9.90 34.37 36.77
N THR A 1109 -9.51 33.39 37.58
CA THR A 1109 -10.47 32.50 38.26
C THR A 1109 -11.25 33.22 39.35
N ILE A 1110 -10.62 34.14 40.10
CA ILE A 1110 -11.31 35.05 41.02
C ILE A 1110 -12.29 35.96 40.25
N GLN A 1111 -11.91 36.51 39.10
CA GLN A 1111 -12.82 37.29 38.25
C GLN A 1111 -14.00 36.44 37.77
N ALA A 1112 -13.77 35.19 37.36
CA ALA A 1112 -14.83 34.26 36.96
C ALA A 1112 -15.76 33.86 38.14
N LYS A 1113 -15.26 33.80 39.38
CA LYS A 1113 -16.12 33.64 40.58
C LYS A 1113 -16.95 34.92 40.85
N ASN A 1114 -16.34 36.10 40.75
CA ASN A 1114 -17.05 37.37 40.92
C ASN A 1114 -18.13 37.57 39.83
N ASN A 1115 -17.90 37.01 38.64
CA ASN A 1115 -18.87 36.90 37.54
C ASN A 1115 -19.70 35.60 37.58
N GLU A 1116 -19.84 34.96 38.75
CA GLU A 1116 -20.76 33.84 39.06
C GLU A 1116 -20.60 32.56 38.22
N VAL A 1117 -19.63 32.51 37.30
CA VAL A 1117 -19.29 31.32 36.50
C VAL A 1117 -18.77 30.19 37.40
N PHE A 1118 -18.04 30.55 38.46
CA PHE A 1118 -17.71 29.64 39.56
C PHE A 1118 -18.53 29.96 40.80
N LYS A 1119 -19.21 28.94 41.33
CA LYS A 1119 -19.81 28.96 42.67
C LYS A 1119 -18.73 28.97 43.75
N GLU A 1120 -17.72 28.10 43.61
CA GLU A 1120 -16.59 28.06 44.53
C GLU A 1120 -15.25 27.72 43.87
N LEU A 1121 -14.17 28.16 44.53
CA LEU A 1121 -12.77 27.95 44.12
C LEU A 1121 -11.99 27.31 45.28
N TYR A 1122 -11.49 26.09 45.06
CA TYR A 1122 -10.66 25.36 46.01
C TYR A 1122 -9.23 25.25 45.48
N THR A 1123 -8.24 25.40 46.35
CA THR A 1123 -6.83 25.24 45.98
C THR A 1123 -6.06 24.38 46.97
N ALA A 1124 -5.46 23.30 46.47
CA ALA A 1124 -4.57 22.45 47.24
C ALA A 1124 -3.09 22.88 47.06
N TYR A 1125 -2.44 23.30 48.15
CA TYR A 1125 -1.03 23.69 48.13
C TYR A 1125 -0.13 22.56 48.64
N SER A 1126 0.77 22.08 47.77
CA SER A 1126 1.60 20.91 48.05
C SER A 1126 2.97 21.20 48.68
N ARG A 1127 3.38 22.48 48.76
CA ARG A 1127 4.68 22.92 49.32
C ARG A 1127 4.61 24.27 50.05
N GLU A 1128 3.44 24.66 50.55
CA GLU A 1128 3.28 25.93 51.29
C GLU A 1128 4.05 25.89 52.62
N PRO A 1129 4.93 26.88 52.92
CA PRO A 1129 5.64 26.93 54.19
C PRO A 1129 4.67 26.94 55.39
N GLY A 1130 4.94 26.07 56.38
CA GLY A 1130 4.18 26.01 57.63
C GLY A 1130 2.79 25.38 57.55
N LYS A 1131 2.33 24.90 56.38
CA LYS A 1131 1.05 24.17 56.23
C LYS A 1131 1.30 22.69 55.91
N PRO A 1132 0.38 21.77 56.26
CA PRO A 1132 0.44 20.40 55.76
C PRO A 1132 0.31 20.40 54.23
N LYS A 1133 1.09 19.54 53.57
CA LYS A 1133 1.04 19.28 52.14
C LYS A 1133 -0.33 18.70 51.77
N LYS A 1134 -1.09 19.39 50.90
CA LYS A 1134 -2.37 18.90 50.35
C LYS A 1134 -2.31 18.73 48.84
N TYR A 1135 -3.12 17.80 48.33
CA TYR A 1135 -3.41 17.64 46.91
C TYR A 1135 -4.93 17.80 46.62
N VAL A 1136 -5.32 17.77 45.34
CA VAL A 1136 -6.73 17.98 44.92
C VAL A 1136 -7.67 16.89 45.47
N GLN A 1137 -7.20 15.65 45.60
CA GLN A 1137 -7.93 14.57 46.24
C GLN A 1137 -8.20 14.82 47.74
N ASP A 1138 -7.32 15.55 48.43
CA ASP A 1138 -7.54 15.91 49.83
C ASP A 1138 -8.57 17.03 49.94
N ALA A 1139 -8.56 18.00 49.03
CA ALA A 1139 -9.61 19.02 48.94
C ALA A 1139 -10.99 18.40 48.64
N LEU A 1140 -11.07 17.45 47.70
CA LEU A 1140 -12.30 16.70 47.41
C LEU A 1140 -12.83 15.98 48.66
N ARG A 1141 -11.96 15.26 49.38
CA ARG A 1141 -12.33 14.46 50.55
C ARG A 1141 -12.71 15.32 51.77
N GLU A 1142 -11.91 16.32 52.10
CA GLU A 1142 -12.06 17.12 53.32
C GLU A 1142 -13.14 18.20 53.23
N GLN A 1143 -13.37 18.76 52.04
CA GLN A 1143 -14.14 20.01 51.88
C GLN A 1143 -15.33 19.89 50.91
N LEU A 1144 -15.40 18.84 50.10
CA LEU A 1144 -16.37 18.70 49.01
C LEU A 1144 -17.10 17.35 48.96
N SER A 1145 -16.88 16.44 49.92
CA SER A 1145 -17.45 15.08 49.88
C SER A 1145 -18.97 15.04 49.68
N GLU A 1146 -19.71 15.89 50.39
CA GLU A 1146 -21.17 15.99 50.25
C GLU A 1146 -21.58 16.58 48.90
N THR A 1147 -20.95 17.69 48.49
CA THR A 1147 -21.20 18.37 47.20
C THR A 1147 -20.88 17.51 45.99
N VAL A 1148 -19.80 16.71 46.03
CA VAL A 1148 -19.43 15.75 44.98
C VAL A 1148 -20.49 14.65 44.86
N TYR A 1149 -20.99 14.15 45.99
CA TYR A 1149 -22.05 13.14 45.98
C TYR A 1149 -23.37 13.71 45.43
N GLN A 1150 -23.82 14.86 45.95
CA GLN A 1150 -25.04 15.55 45.50
C GLN A 1150 -24.99 15.87 43.99
N CYS A 1151 -23.91 16.51 43.53
CA CYS A 1151 -23.69 16.85 42.12
C CYS A 1151 -23.80 15.62 41.20
N LEU A 1152 -23.12 14.53 41.53
CA LEU A 1152 -23.06 13.34 40.67
C LEU A 1152 -24.28 12.42 40.78
N ARG A 1153 -24.95 12.39 41.93
CA ARG A 1153 -26.06 11.46 42.21
C ARG A 1153 -27.45 12.05 42.06
N GLU A 1154 -27.63 13.33 42.38
CA GLU A 1154 -28.95 13.96 42.55
C GLU A 1154 -29.18 15.07 41.53
N GLU A 1155 -28.16 15.89 41.24
CA GLU A 1155 -28.28 17.06 40.35
C GLU A 1155 -27.98 16.76 38.86
N GLY A 1156 -27.69 15.51 38.51
CA GLY A 1156 -27.32 15.12 37.14
C GLY A 1156 -25.98 15.66 36.64
N GLY A 1157 -25.21 16.33 37.51
CA GLY A 1157 -23.98 17.04 37.17
C GLY A 1157 -22.80 16.17 36.72
N HIS A 1158 -21.74 16.85 36.30
CA HIS A 1158 -20.56 16.30 35.65
C HIS A 1158 -19.30 16.55 36.50
N ILE A 1159 -18.31 15.66 36.39
CA ILE A 1159 -16.96 15.84 36.94
C ILE A 1159 -15.91 15.66 35.85
N TYR A 1160 -14.97 16.61 35.78
CA TYR A 1160 -13.87 16.63 34.82
C TYR A 1160 -12.54 16.56 35.55
N VAL A 1161 -11.67 15.65 35.13
CA VAL A 1161 -10.34 15.43 35.74
C VAL A 1161 -9.26 15.59 34.67
N CYS A 1162 -8.38 16.57 34.81
CA CYS A 1162 -7.35 16.88 33.81
C CYS A 1162 -5.93 16.92 34.40
N GLY A 1163 -4.96 16.35 33.69
CA GLY A 1163 -3.54 16.45 34.00
C GLY A 1163 -2.83 15.10 34.15
N ASP A 1164 -2.14 14.91 35.28
CA ASP A 1164 -1.28 13.75 35.50
C ASP A 1164 -2.06 12.46 35.77
N VAL A 1165 -1.58 11.34 35.21
CA VAL A 1165 -2.22 10.02 35.33
C VAL A 1165 -2.27 9.49 36.77
N THR A 1166 -1.26 9.79 37.59
CA THR A 1166 -1.24 9.43 39.03
C THR A 1166 -2.29 10.23 39.79
N MET A 1167 -2.41 11.52 39.48
CA MET A 1167 -3.39 12.42 40.09
C MET A 1167 -4.81 11.99 39.75
N ALA A 1168 -5.09 11.65 38.49
CA ALA A 1168 -6.40 11.15 38.08
C ALA A 1168 -6.77 9.84 38.80
N GLY A 1169 -5.83 8.90 38.93
CA GLY A 1169 -6.04 7.67 39.70
C GLY A 1169 -6.34 7.90 41.20
N ASP A 1170 -5.70 8.88 41.83
CA ASP A 1170 -5.97 9.25 43.24
C ASP A 1170 -7.31 9.99 43.42
N VAL A 1171 -7.70 10.82 42.43
CA VAL A 1171 -9.02 11.47 42.37
C VAL A 1171 -10.11 10.42 42.18
N LEU A 1172 -9.97 9.49 41.24
CA LEU A 1172 -10.90 8.39 40.98
C LEU A 1172 -11.18 7.56 42.25
N LYS A 1173 -10.12 7.09 42.92
CA LYS A 1173 -10.22 6.35 44.19
C LYS A 1173 -10.88 7.17 45.30
N THR A 1174 -10.67 8.48 45.32
CA THR A 1174 -11.28 9.37 46.31
C THR A 1174 -12.76 9.61 46.03
N VAL A 1175 -13.15 9.83 44.78
CA VAL A 1175 -14.56 9.94 44.37
C VAL A 1175 -15.31 8.62 44.66
N GLN A 1176 -14.67 7.47 44.42
CA GLN A 1176 -15.20 6.15 44.80
C GLN A 1176 -15.42 6.04 46.32
N HIS A 1177 -14.47 6.53 47.11
CA HIS A 1177 -14.59 6.54 48.57
C HIS A 1177 -15.71 7.48 49.06
N ILE A 1178 -15.87 8.64 48.44
CA ILE A 1178 -16.95 9.60 48.70
C ILE A 1178 -18.32 8.96 48.43
N ILE A 1179 -18.49 8.35 47.25
CA ILE A 1179 -19.73 7.67 46.85
C ILE A 1179 -20.04 6.49 47.78
N LYS A 1180 -19.03 5.71 48.17
CA LYS A 1180 -19.17 4.63 49.16
C LYS A 1180 -19.68 5.17 50.52
N GLN A 1181 -19.06 6.24 51.03
CA GLN A 1181 -19.39 6.79 52.35
C GLN A 1181 -20.77 7.46 52.37
N GLN A 1182 -21.03 8.39 51.45
CA GLN A 1182 -22.27 9.18 51.44
C GLN A 1182 -23.46 8.35 50.96
N GLY A 1183 -23.27 7.55 49.90
CA GLY A 1183 -24.31 6.66 49.37
C GLY A 1183 -24.50 5.34 50.13
N LYS A 1184 -23.70 5.09 51.19
CA LYS A 1184 -23.78 3.91 52.08
C LYS A 1184 -23.77 2.56 51.35
N MET A 1185 -23.09 2.49 50.21
CA MET A 1185 -23.00 1.31 49.34
C MET A 1185 -21.65 0.60 49.51
N SER A 1186 -21.44 -0.56 48.86
CA SER A 1186 -20.13 -1.21 48.89
C SER A 1186 -19.09 -0.43 48.07
N LEU A 1187 -17.81 -0.81 48.19
CA LEU A 1187 -16.75 -0.22 47.35
C LEU A 1187 -16.92 -0.61 45.87
N GLU A 1188 -17.50 -1.79 45.62
CA GLU A 1188 -17.77 -2.33 44.30
C GLU A 1188 -18.96 -1.61 43.64
N ASP A 1189 -20.07 -1.41 44.36
CA ASP A 1189 -21.22 -0.61 43.91
C ASP A 1189 -20.79 0.82 43.53
N ALA A 1190 -19.93 1.43 44.36
CA ALA A 1190 -19.39 2.76 44.10
C ALA A 1190 -18.49 2.79 42.84
N GLY A 1191 -17.73 1.72 42.59
CA GLY A 1191 -16.93 1.54 41.37
C GLY A 1191 -17.81 1.34 40.13
N PHE A 1192 -18.88 0.56 40.24
CA PHE A 1192 -19.87 0.37 39.17
C PHE A 1192 -20.61 1.67 38.85
N PHE A 1193 -21.01 2.44 39.87
CA PHE A 1193 -21.66 3.74 39.68
C PHE A 1193 -20.75 4.75 38.97
N ILE A 1194 -19.45 4.83 39.31
CA ILE A 1194 -18.50 5.67 38.55
C ILE A 1194 -18.33 5.15 37.12
N SER A 1195 -18.27 3.83 36.92
CA SER A 1195 -18.18 3.25 35.58
C SER A 1195 -19.40 3.65 34.73
N LYS A 1196 -20.61 3.66 35.32
CA LYS A 1196 -21.83 4.22 34.68
C LYS A 1196 -21.74 5.73 34.39
N LEU A 1197 -21.11 6.53 35.26
CA LEU A 1197 -20.86 7.96 34.97
C LEU A 1197 -19.86 8.16 33.81
N ARG A 1198 -18.87 7.27 33.66
CA ARG A 1198 -17.94 7.28 32.51
C ARG A 1198 -18.61 6.86 31.21
N ASP A 1199 -19.68 6.05 31.28
CA ASP A 1199 -20.53 5.65 30.15
C ASP A 1199 -21.52 6.74 29.75
N GLU A 1200 -22.20 7.36 30.71
CA GLU A 1200 -23.13 8.49 30.52
C GLU A 1200 -22.43 9.77 30.01
N ASN A 1201 -21.11 9.74 29.86
CA ASN A 1201 -20.25 10.89 29.57
C ASN A 1201 -20.49 12.04 30.58
N ARG A 1202 -20.44 11.68 31.86
CA ARG A 1202 -20.57 12.57 33.04
C ARG A 1202 -19.35 12.53 33.98
N TYR A 1203 -18.48 11.55 33.82
CA TYR A 1203 -17.13 11.51 34.41
C TYR A 1203 -16.11 11.55 33.27
N HIS A 1204 -15.37 12.66 33.17
CA HIS A 1204 -14.50 13.02 32.05
C HIS A 1204 -13.03 13.05 32.48
N GLU A 1205 -12.13 12.59 31.62
CA GLU A 1205 -10.70 12.43 31.94
C GLU A 1205 -9.82 12.88 30.75
N ASP A 1206 -8.95 13.86 30.98
CA ASP A 1206 -7.97 14.37 30.00
C ASP A 1206 -6.55 14.16 30.56
N ILE A 1207 -5.87 13.10 30.09
CA ILE A 1207 -4.70 12.52 30.76
C ILE A 1207 -3.41 12.78 29.95
N PHE A 1208 -2.52 13.60 30.53
CA PHE A 1208 -1.24 13.99 29.91
C PHE A 1208 -0.12 12.95 30.10
N GLY A 1209 -0.40 11.81 30.74
CA GLY A 1209 0.60 10.84 31.17
C GLY A 1209 1.35 11.28 32.44
N VAL A 1210 2.61 10.83 32.59
CA VAL A 1210 3.44 11.06 33.80
C VAL A 1210 4.15 12.41 33.75
N THR A 1211 3.43 13.47 34.09
CA THR A 1211 3.90 14.87 34.05
C THR A 1211 4.25 15.43 35.43
N LEU A 1212 3.77 14.80 36.50
CA LEU A 1212 4.13 15.09 37.88
C LEU A 1212 5.06 14.01 38.42
N ARG A 1213 6.10 14.44 39.16
CA ARG A 1213 6.98 13.55 39.92
C ARG A 1213 7.68 12.47 39.06
N THR A 1214 7.84 12.68 37.76
CA THR A 1214 8.26 11.66 36.78
C THR A 1214 9.46 10.80 37.23
N TYR A 1215 10.54 11.39 37.75
CA TYR A 1215 11.67 10.62 38.29
C TYR A 1215 11.30 9.69 39.47
N GLU A 1216 10.47 10.15 40.41
CA GLU A 1216 10.01 9.40 41.59
C GLU A 1216 9.01 8.30 41.20
N VAL A 1217 8.10 8.60 40.28
CA VAL A 1217 7.05 7.68 39.80
C VAL A 1217 7.62 6.62 38.87
N THR A 1218 8.39 7.01 37.85
CA THR A 1218 8.99 6.10 36.88
C THR A 1218 10.00 5.16 37.52
N ASN A 1219 10.85 5.62 38.46
CA ASN A 1219 11.74 4.69 39.18
C ASN A 1219 10.98 3.70 40.06
N ARG A 1220 9.90 4.11 40.74
CA ARG A 1220 9.10 3.17 41.54
C ARG A 1220 8.44 2.11 40.66
N LEU A 1221 7.76 2.54 39.59
CA LEU A 1221 7.12 1.65 38.61
C LEU A 1221 8.12 0.74 37.90
N ARG A 1222 9.34 1.22 37.62
CA ARG A 1222 10.43 0.41 37.04
C ARG A 1222 10.89 -0.67 38.01
N SER A 1223 11.15 -0.35 39.28
CA SER A 1223 11.51 -1.35 40.29
C SER A 1223 10.38 -2.36 40.54
N GLU A 1224 9.13 -1.90 40.60
CA GLU A 1224 7.93 -2.74 40.71
C GLU A 1224 7.79 -3.70 39.50
N SER A 1225 8.13 -3.23 38.30
CA SER A 1225 8.02 -4.03 37.06
C SER A 1225 9.19 -4.98 36.83
N ILE A 1226 10.41 -4.60 37.22
CA ILE A 1226 11.59 -5.50 37.19
C ILE A 1226 11.37 -6.67 38.16
N ALA A 1227 10.95 -6.39 39.40
CA ALA A 1227 10.65 -7.45 40.38
C ALA A 1227 9.58 -8.43 39.85
N TYR A 1228 8.53 -7.93 39.19
CA TYR A 1228 7.50 -8.77 38.57
C TYR A 1228 8.04 -9.65 37.41
N ILE A 1229 9.01 -9.17 36.64
CA ILE A 1229 9.69 -9.94 35.60
C ILE A 1229 10.63 -11.01 36.21
N GLU A 1230 11.24 -10.72 37.36
CA GLU A 1230 12.09 -11.68 38.08
C GLU A 1230 11.29 -12.77 38.83
N GLU A 1231 10.09 -12.45 39.32
CA GLU A 1231 9.17 -13.43 39.88
C GLU A 1231 8.62 -14.37 38.78
N SER A 1232 8.02 -13.81 37.72
CA SER A 1232 7.42 -14.60 36.62
C SER A 1232 8.40 -15.48 35.83
N LYS A 1233 9.70 -15.21 35.90
CA LYS A 1233 10.74 -16.09 35.33
C LYS A 1233 10.94 -17.38 36.14
N LYS A 1234 10.66 -17.40 37.45
CA LYS A 1234 10.79 -18.62 38.27
C LYS A 1234 9.70 -19.64 37.96
N ASP A 1235 8.44 -19.17 37.90
CA ASP A 1235 7.28 -19.99 37.54
C ASP A 1235 7.40 -20.59 36.12
N SER A 1236 8.22 -19.97 35.25
CA SER A 1236 8.48 -20.44 33.89
C SER A 1236 9.41 -21.66 33.81
N ASP A 1237 10.34 -21.81 34.76
CA ASP A 1237 11.39 -22.84 34.71
C ASP A 1237 10.98 -24.17 35.38
N GLU A 1238 10.06 -24.14 36.37
CA GLU A 1238 9.57 -25.38 37.01
C GLU A 1238 8.71 -26.24 36.07
N VAL A 1239 7.95 -25.61 35.16
CA VAL A 1239 7.06 -26.29 34.18
C VAL A 1239 7.83 -27.10 33.12
N PHE A 1240 9.15 -26.92 33.00
CA PHE A 1240 10.01 -27.70 32.09
C PHE A 1240 10.71 -28.90 32.76
N CYS A 1241 10.40 -29.21 34.02
CA CYS A 1241 11.00 -30.31 34.80
C CYS A 1241 10.02 -31.42 35.23
N SER A 1242 8.81 -31.47 34.65
CA SER A 1242 7.76 -32.47 34.94
C SER A 1242 7.28 -33.22 33.69
#